data_AF-A0A194QKG1-F1
#
_entry.id   AF-A0A194QKG1-F1
#
_cell.length_a   1.000
_cell.length_b   1.000
_cell.length_c   1.000
_cell.angle_alpha   90.00
_cell.angle_beta   90.00
_cell.angle_gamma   90.00
#
_symmetry.space_group_name_H-M   'P 1'
#
loop_
_entity.id
_entity.type
_entity.pdbx_description
1 polymer ?
#
loop_
_entity_poly.entity_id
_entity_poly.type
_entity_poly.pdbx_seq_one_letter_code
_entity_poly.pdbx_strand_id
1 'polypeptide(L)'
;MANPDGIAYPRAFWNKNVSPQKACPGVALDRNFDVAWNFTKLISSCSQHYPGFMPFSERETQAIRRIFHYHHHKIIAYINVHGNGFDEKTFKGEAVLYPKGYTEFQEDDDQYIDLKGEIDEAIRNASFRLMAVTVDTLYSWYGIICGASVDYASTVFGVPFSLEFVMQPYSAVFNYNAYQNEVAYDSLNAIWGRIIRAVFQYIWDSSRYIEKRRLSKLIRHPRKFQFRKHNRSKKISYISAIVGNKSDQDYMSVTEISRIIGLWTQVGCGESNDKYDNYTLFRIYPTEESQFEIIKLLQTSNNSIEVLKKSRGYNDSTDVLVPPDRLQSFEELAKENNFNYDLKNQYGRSFESPERAPRRRVLRGFNIYEYHSFAAIQEYIETMASKHPELIKLQTLGSSYQGRKMKLVKISQNPHAGNPIIFVDAGIHAREWVAPAMALYLIHRLVMDPEARKRELRGVDWYVLPVVNPDGYEFTRSSKTNRLWRKTRSKSPVSNCYGVDGNRNYGYQWAVSGVSKNPCDMETYAGHKPFSEPETQMVRDVMLSNADRIKLYVSLHAYGQYLVYPWGYTAEFLPKQWRKLDSLARKVSQAVQSAGGQPFKVMSAGQWYPAAGGSDDFAFGAAHVPYSYTMELTDGYEFVFPESRLRSTLPQLYEGFRAFASEIRNEFSNKRLRDHAS
;
A
#
# COMPACT_ATOMS: atom_id res chain seq x y z
N MET A 1 -6.58 28.69 -10.26
CA MET A 1 -6.50 28.86 -8.79
C MET A 1 -7.14 27.64 -8.15
N ALA A 2 -6.58 27.09 -7.07
CA ALA A 2 -7.12 25.87 -6.44
C ALA A 2 -8.29 26.14 -5.47
N ASN A 3 -8.32 27.34 -4.86
CA ASN A 3 -9.42 27.82 -4.01
C ASN A 3 -10.04 29.07 -4.64
N PRO A 4 -11.01 28.96 -5.57
CA PRO A 4 -11.65 30.13 -6.16
C PRO A 4 -12.52 30.87 -5.14
N ASP A 5 -13.26 30.15 -4.30
CA ASP A 5 -14.27 30.72 -3.41
C ASP A 5 -13.66 31.50 -2.25
N GLY A 6 -12.50 31.07 -1.73
CA GLY A 6 -11.82 31.75 -0.62
C GLY A 6 -11.40 33.19 -0.92
N ILE A 7 -11.28 33.56 -2.20
CA ILE A 7 -10.96 34.93 -2.64
C ILE A 7 -12.16 35.88 -2.49
N ALA A 8 -13.38 35.36 -2.46
CA ALA A 8 -14.60 36.16 -2.35
C ALA A 8 -14.95 36.62 -0.92
N TYR A 9 -14.18 36.20 0.10
CA TYR A 9 -14.51 36.43 1.51
C TYR A 9 -13.62 37.50 2.17
N PRO A 10 -14.17 38.67 2.59
CA PRO A 10 -13.36 39.82 3.04
C PRO A 10 -12.84 39.72 4.49
N ARG A 11 -12.45 38.53 4.97
CA ARG A 11 -11.85 38.32 6.30
C ARG A 11 -10.44 37.75 6.18
N ALA A 12 -9.46 38.44 6.76
CA ALA A 12 -8.02 38.24 6.55
C ALA A 12 -7.37 36.91 7.03
N PHE A 13 -8.16 35.88 7.33
CA PHE A 13 -7.70 34.63 7.99
C PHE A 13 -8.40 33.36 7.43
N TRP A 14 -8.43 33.17 6.11
CA TRP A 14 -9.14 32.06 5.46
C TRP A 14 -8.25 31.22 4.53
N ASN A 15 -7.41 30.37 5.12
CA ASN A 15 -6.71 29.26 4.42
C ASN A 15 -7.65 28.08 4.08
N LYS A 16 -8.94 28.36 3.88
CA LYS A 16 -10.05 27.40 3.69
C LYS A 16 -10.90 27.77 2.47
N ASN A 17 -11.62 26.80 1.89
CA ASN A 17 -12.75 27.11 1.02
C ASN A 17 -13.98 27.58 1.82
N VAL A 18 -15.08 27.95 1.15
CA VAL A 18 -16.27 28.55 1.78
C VAL A 18 -17.39 27.51 2.00
N SER A 19 -17.09 26.21 1.93
CA SER A 19 -18.06 25.12 2.08
C SER A 19 -18.83 25.19 3.42
N PRO A 20 -20.18 25.21 3.41
CA PRO A 20 -20.98 25.26 4.63
C PRO A 20 -20.78 24.05 5.55
N GLN A 21 -20.64 24.29 6.85
CA GLN A 21 -20.55 23.25 7.89
C GLN A 21 -21.32 23.66 9.15
N LYS A 22 -21.72 22.68 9.97
CA LYS A 22 -22.61 22.86 11.13
C LYS A 22 -22.05 23.69 12.31
N ALA A 23 -20.76 24.03 12.32
CA ALA A 23 -20.12 24.75 13.44
C ALA A 23 -19.24 25.91 12.97
N CYS A 24 -18.24 25.63 12.13
CA CYS A 24 -17.38 26.62 11.50
C CYS A 24 -17.17 26.24 10.03
N PRO A 25 -17.43 27.12 9.04
CA PRO A 25 -17.33 26.75 7.63
C PRO A 25 -15.92 26.39 7.17
N GLY A 26 -15.86 25.74 6.01
CA GLY A 26 -14.67 25.61 5.19
C GLY A 26 -13.71 24.48 5.55
N VAL A 27 -12.99 24.04 4.52
CA VAL A 27 -11.96 23.01 4.56
C VAL A 27 -10.63 23.56 4.06
N ALA A 28 -9.54 23.21 4.75
CA ALA A 28 -8.18 23.49 4.29
C ALA A 28 -7.85 22.59 3.10
N LEU A 29 -8.09 23.08 1.87
CA LEU A 29 -8.06 22.28 0.64
C LEU A 29 -6.75 21.54 0.39
N ASP A 30 -5.59 22.14 0.70
CA ASP A 30 -4.30 21.45 0.59
C ASP A 30 -4.26 20.17 1.43
N ARG A 31 -4.92 20.15 2.60
CA ARG A 31 -4.95 18.99 3.49
C ARG A 31 -6.07 17.98 3.16
N ASN A 32 -6.80 18.16 2.05
CA ASN A 32 -7.99 17.36 1.72
C ASN A 32 -7.72 16.14 0.82
N PHE A 33 -6.58 15.46 1.02
CA PHE A 33 -6.15 14.24 0.32
C PHE A 33 -5.95 13.07 1.32
N ASP A 34 -5.85 11.82 0.84
CA ASP A 34 -5.87 10.62 1.71
C ASP A 34 -4.51 10.24 2.34
N VAL A 35 -3.40 10.87 1.99
CA VAL A 35 -2.07 10.55 2.55
C VAL A 35 -1.95 11.01 4.01
N ALA A 36 -1.76 10.07 4.94
CA ALA A 36 -1.66 10.30 6.39
C ALA A 36 -2.87 11.02 7.05
N TRP A 37 -3.92 11.36 6.29
CA TRP A 37 -5.17 12.00 6.72
C TRP A 37 -5.66 11.50 8.08
N ASN A 38 -5.74 10.17 8.20
CA ASN A 38 -6.43 9.50 9.29
C ASN A 38 -5.54 9.29 10.54
N PHE A 39 -4.32 9.83 10.55
CA PHE A 39 -3.29 9.59 11.58
C PHE A 39 -3.22 10.65 12.68
N THR A 40 -3.86 11.81 12.50
CA THR A 40 -3.84 12.92 13.48
C THR A 40 -4.88 12.76 14.60
N LYS A 41 -4.65 13.48 15.71
CA LYS A 41 -5.71 13.78 16.70
C LYS A 41 -6.90 14.45 16.00
N LEU A 42 -8.12 14.27 16.52
CA LEU A 42 -9.33 14.92 16.00
C LEU A 42 -9.17 16.45 15.92
N ILE A 43 -8.98 16.96 14.70
CA ILE A 43 -8.92 18.40 14.43
C ILE A 43 -10.34 18.94 14.43
N SER A 44 -10.64 19.91 15.31
CA SER A 44 -11.93 20.61 15.33
C SER A 44 -12.21 21.30 14.00
N SER A 45 -13.46 21.30 13.54
CA SER A 45 -13.89 22.01 12.32
C SER A 45 -13.62 23.53 12.38
N CYS A 46 -13.53 24.10 13.58
CA CYS A 46 -13.15 25.48 13.81
C CYS A 46 -11.64 25.77 13.73
N SER A 47 -10.78 24.75 13.59
CA SER A 47 -9.36 24.94 13.31
C SER A 47 -9.15 25.43 11.87
N GLN A 48 -8.23 26.38 11.67
CA GLN A 48 -7.76 26.76 10.34
C GLN A 48 -7.14 25.59 9.57
N HIS A 49 -6.62 24.58 10.28
CA HIS A 49 -6.03 23.38 9.72
C HIS A 49 -7.03 22.24 9.52
N TYR A 50 -8.34 22.48 9.69
CA TYR A 50 -9.35 21.43 9.53
C TYR A 50 -9.34 20.86 8.11
N PRO A 51 -9.00 19.57 7.93
CA PRO A 51 -8.73 19.03 6.61
C PRO A 51 -10.02 18.58 5.90
N GLY A 52 -11.16 18.54 6.60
CA GLY A 52 -12.47 18.10 6.12
C GLY A 52 -13.00 16.90 6.91
N PHE A 53 -14.15 16.36 6.52
CA PHE A 53 -14.78 15.21 7.19
C PHE A 53 -14.34 13.85 6.62
N MET A 54 -13.90 13.84 5.35
CA MET A 54 -13.25 12.69 4.69
C MET A 54 -12.26 13.20 3.63
N PRO A 55 -11.28 12.39 3.18
CA PRO A 55 -10.43 12.76 2.04
C PRO A 55 -11.26 13.05 0.79
N PHE A 56 -10.90 14.08 0.03
CA PHE A 56 -11.63 14.52 -1.16
C PHE A 56 -13.10 14.88 -0.90
N SER A 57 -13.43 15.38 0.30
CA SER A 57 -14.77 15.92 0.58
C SER A 57 -15.15 17.09 -0.34
N GLU A 58 -14.15 17.86 -0.77
CA GLU A 58 -14.34 19.08 -1.56
C GLU A 58 -14.20 18.86 -3.07
N ARG A 59 -14.84 19.72 -3.88
CA ARG A 59 -14.84 19.57 -5.35
C ARG A 59 -13.49 19.88 -5.96
N GLU A 60 -12.73 20.75 -5.33
CA GLU A 60 -11.44 21.26 -5.78
C GLU A 60 -10.37 20.17 -5.68
N THR A 61 -10.32 19.45 -4.55
CA THR A 61 -9.42 18.30 -4.36
C THR A 61 -9.86 17.09 -5.17
N GLN A 62 -11.17 16.88 -5.37
CA GLN A 62 -11.64 15.90 -6.36
C GLN A 62 -11.18 16.24 -7.79
N ALA A 63 -11.08 17.52 -8.16
CA ALA A 63 -10.55 17.94 -9.46
C ALA A 63 -9.03 17.72 -9.57
N ILE A 64 -8.26 18.11 -8.55
CA ILE A 64 -6.80 17.85 -8.48
C ILE A 64 -6.53 16.34 -8.52
N ARG A 65 -7.28 15.54 -7.76
CA ARG A 65 -7.27 14.07 -7.80
C ARG A 65 -7.45 13.54 -9.23
N ARG A 66 -8.45 14.01 -9.98
CA ARG A 66 -8.68 13.60 -11.38
C ARG A 66 -7.51 13.93 -12.30
N ILE A 67 -6.83 15.07 -12.10
CA ILE A 67 -5.64 15.43 -12.88
C ILE A 67 -4.53 14.39 -12.66
N PHE A 68 -4.25 14.00 -11.40
CA PHE A 68 -3.25 12.96 -11.14
C PHE A 68 -3.65 11.60 -11.73
N HIS A 69 -4.90 11.14 -11.54
CA HIS A 69 -5.37 9.89 -12.15
C HIS A 69 -5.10 9.86 -13.67
N TYR A 70 -5.62 10.83 -14.42
CA TYR A 70 -5.49 10.81 -15.89
C TYR A 70 -4.09 11.18 -16.41
N HIS A 71 -3.25 11.89 -15.65
CA HIS A 71 -2.04 12.52 -16.18
C HIS A 71 -0.74 12.29 -15.40
N HIS A 72 -0.72 11.56 -14.28
CA HIS A 72 0.50 11.30 -13.47
C HIS A 72 1.70 10.86 -14.32
N HIS A 73 1.50 9.96 -15.28
CA HIS A 73 2.54 9.46 -16.20
C HIS A 73 3.18 10.53 -17.12
N LYS A 74 2.66 11.77 -17.09
CA LYS A 74 3.21 12.96 -17.76
C LYS A 74 3.63 14.07 -16.78
N ILE A 75 3.29 13.95 -15.50
CA ILE A 75 3.57 14.95 -14.46
C ILE A 75 4.95 14.65 -13.88
N ILE A 76 5.98 15.34 -14.38
CA ILE A 76 7.33 15.27 -13.80
C ILE A 76 7.44 16.08 -12.50
N ALA A 77 6.63 17.14 -12.36
CA ALA A 77 6.62 18.04 -11.22
C ALA A 77 5.19 18.47 -10.89
N TYR A 78 4.89 18.54 -9.60
CA TYR A 78 3.69 19.17 -9.06
C TYR A 78 4.13 20.27 -8.11
N ILE A 79 3.52 21.45 -8.25
CA ILE A 79 3.86 22.62 -7.43
C ILE A 79 2.56 23.13 -6.83
N ASN A 80 2.40 22.99 -5.52
CA ASN A 80 1.34 23.66 -4.79
C ASN A 80 1.86 25.01 -4.29
N VAL A 81 1.07 26.07 -4.47
CA VAL A 81 1.47 27.44 -4.13
C VAL A 81 0.39 28.03 -3.23
N HIS A 82 0.77 28.45 -2.03
CA HIS A 82 -0.14 29.09 -1.10
C HIS A 82 0.47 30.34 -0.45
N GLY A 83 -0.37 31.34 -0.20
CA GLY A 83 -0.03 32.47 0.66
C GLY A 83 -0.56 32.21 2.07
N ASN A 84 0.17 32.66 3.09
CA ASN A 84 -0.30 32.62 4.47
C ASN A 84 -1.02 33.93 4.86
N GLY A 85 -1.84 33.89 5.90
CA GLY A 85 -2.43 35.08 6.51
C GLY A 85 -1.37 35.96 7.19
N PHE A 86 -1.65 37.26 7.30
CA PHE A 86 -0.74 38.22 7.92
C PHE A 86 -0.72 38.08 9.46
N ASP A 87 0.41 37.62 10.01
CA ASP A 87 0.86 37.98 11.36
C ASP A 87 2.12 38.84 11.22
N GLU A 88 2.13 40.00 11.86
CA GLU A 88 3.25 40.95 11.87
C GLU A 88 4.57 40.36 12.40
N LYS A 89 4.50 39.21 13.09
CA LYS A 89 5.63 38.47 13.64
C LYS A 89 6.20 37.39 12.71
N THR A 90 5.52 37.05 11.61
CA THR A 90 6.04 36.11 10.61
C THR A 90 7.01 36.84 9.68
N PHE A 91 8.12 36.22 9.30
CA PHE A 91 9.24 36.95 8.71
C PHE A 91 9.02 37.28 7.22
N LYS A 92 9.44 38.49 6.83
CA LYS A 92 9.06 39.12 5.56
C LYS A 92 9.75 38.45 4.36
N GLY A 93 8.96 37.91 3.44
CA GLY A 93 9.43 37.42 2.14
C GLY A 93 10.01 36.01 2.16
N GLU A 94 9.60 35.17 3.10
CA GLU A 94 10.08 33.79 3.20
C GLU A 94 9.49 32.88 2.11
N ALA A 95 10.35 32.01 1.58
CA ALA A 95 10.04 31.02 0.56
C ALA A 95 10.36 29.62 1.11
N VAL A 96 9.34 28.87 1.50
CA VAL A 96 9.50 27.44 1.80
C VAL A 96 9.48 26.68 0.50
N LEU A 97 10.44 25.78 0.31
CA LEU A 97 10.45 24.76 -0.74
C LEU A 97 10.57 23.39 -0.05
N TYR A 98 9.59 22.51 -0.24
CA TYR A 98 9.58 21.20 0.44
C TYR A 98 9.30 20.06 -0.55
N PRO A 99 10.16 19.00 -0.64
CA PRO A 99 10.23 18.08 -1.80
C PRO A 99 9.34 16.84 -1.77
N LYS A 100 8.59 16.65 -0.68
CA LYS A 100 7.51 15.69 -0.45
C LYS A 100 6.52 16.37 0.51
N GLY A 101 5.42 15.74 0.91
CA GLY A 101 4.62 16.24 2.03
C GLY A 101 5.19 15.85 3.41
N TYR A 102 4.48 16.22 4.47
CA TYR A 102 4.93 16.02 5.85
C TYR A 102 4.24 14.79 6.46
N THR A 103 5.00 13.71 6.61
CA THR A 103 4.63 12.56 7.46
C THR A 103 5.57 12.49 8.66
N GLU A 104 5.08 12.02 9.81
CA GLU A 104 5.70 12.21 11.14
C GLU A 104 7.12 11.62 11.33
N PHE A 105 7.62 10.85 10.35
CA PHE A 105 8.90 10.15 10.44
C PHE A 105 9.78 10.45 9.24
N GLN A 106 10.93 11.07 9.53
CA GLN A 106 12.06 11.23 8.63
C GLN A 106 12.65 9.85 8.33
N GLU A 107 12.60 9.41 7.07
CA GLU A 107 13.27 8.20 6.60
C GLU A 107 14.64 8.58 6.03
N ASP A 108 15.68 7.74 6.17
CA ASP A 108 17.03 8.02 5.61
C ASP A 108 17.00 8.17 4.06
N ASP A 109 15.92 7.69 3.42
CA ASP A 109 15.64 7.81 1.99
C ASP A 109 14.86 9.11 1.62
N ASP A 110 14.57 9.99 2.58
CA ASP A 110 14.11 11.37 2.34
C ASP A 110 15.27 12.25 1.86
N GLN A 111 15.75 11.96 0.64
CA GLN A 111 16.67 12.81 -0.09
C GLN A 111 16.00 14.15 -0.39
N TYR A 112 16.25 15.14 0.46
CA TYR A 112 15.82 16.51 0.25
C TYR A 112 16.35 17.01 -1.09
N ILE A 113 15.50 17.70 -1.85
CA ILE A 113 15.94 18.52 -2.98
C ILE A 113 16.54 19.80 -2.37
N ASP A 114 17.80 19.70 -1.93
CA ASP A 114 18.55 20.84 -1.43
C ASP A 114 18.90 21.79 -2.57
N LEU A 115 18.02 22.77 -2.80
CA LEU A 115 18.26 23.91 -3.69
C LEU A 115 18.85 25.10 -2.94
N LYS A 116 19.33 24.96 -1.70
CA LYS A 116 19.80 26.10 -0.92
C LYS A 116 20.93 26.82 -1.65
N GLY A 117 21.86 26.08 -2.26
CA GLY A 117 22.97 26.65 -3.03
C GLY A 117 22.48 27.45 -4.25
N GLU A 118 21.60 26.86 -5.05
CA GLU A 118 21.03 27.45 -6.27
C GLU A 118 20.12 28.66 -5.98
N ILE A 119 19.41 28.65 -4.84
CA ILE A 119 18.53 29.74 -4.40
C ILE A 119 19.35 30.87 -3.74
N ASP A 120 20.36 30.55 -2.90
CA ASP A 120 21.34 31.54 -2.41
C ASP A 120 22.07 32.22 -3.60
N GLU A 121 22.46 31.45 -4.62
CA GLU A 121 23.08 31.90 -5.88
C GLU A 121 22.18 32.84 -6.67
N ALA A 122 20.96 32.40 -7.00
CA ALA A 122 20.03 33.17 -7.84
C ALA A 122 19.60 34.51 -7.21
N ILE A 123 19.81 34.67 -5.90
CA ILE A 123 19.28 35.77 -5.10
C ILE A 123 20.38 36.53 -4.33
N ARG A 124 21.65 36.33 -4.72
CA ARG A 124 22.75 37.21 -4.29
C ARG A 124 22.36 38.69 -4.48
N ASN A 125 22.64 39.50 -3.47
CA ASN A 125 22.37 40.94 -3.36
C ASN A 125 20.89 41.35 -3.19
N ALA A 126 19.96 40.44 -2.87
CA ALA A 126 18.64 40.84 -2.35
C ALA A 126 18.66 41.09 -0.84
N SER A 127 17.76 41.95 -0.35
CA SER A 127 17.74 42.47 1.03
C SER A 127 16.99 41.60 2.05
N PHE A 128 16.84 40.30 1.79
CA PHE A 128 16.10 39.37 2.66
C PHE A 128 16.94 38.18 3.12
N ARG A 129 16.40 37.42 4.09
CA ARG A 129 17.03 36.26 4.69
C ARG A 129 16.39 34.99 4.15
N LEU A 130 17.11 34.22 3.33
CA LEU A 130 16.66 32.86 2.99
C LEU A 130 16.77 31.97 4.24
N MET A 131 15.64 31.41 4.69
CA MET A 131 15.66 30.29 5.62
C MET A 131 15.64 28.99 4.82
N ALA A 132 16.72 28.20 4.92
CA ALA A 132 16.71 26.81 4.47
C ALA A 132 15.85 26.01 5.45
N VAL A 133 14.74 25.45 4.96
CA VAL A 133 13.65 25.00 5.81
C VAL A 133 13.85 23.54 6.20
N THR A 134 14.25 23.30 7.45
CA THR A 134 14.26 21.94 8.00
C THR A 134 12.84 21.45 8.28
N VAL A 135 12.68 20.14 8.44
CA VAL A 135 11.43 19.51 8.90
C VAL A 135 10.95 20.16 10.22
N ASP A 136 11.88 20.46 11.14
CA ASP A 136 11.59 21.12 12.43
C ASP A 136 11.10 22.57 12.24
N THR A 137 11.63 23.28 11.23
CA THR A 137 11.21 24.65 10.90
C THR A 137 9.77 24.65 10.39
N LEU A 138 9.45 23.73 9.47
CA LEU A 138 8.10 23.52 8.95
C LEU A 138 7.11 23.11 10.04
N TYR A 139 7.49 22.15 10.90
CA TYR A 139 6.70 21.72 12.06
C TYR A 139 6.40 22.90 13.01
N SER A 140 7.39 23.78 13.24
CA SER A 140 7.25 24.96 14.10
C SER A 140 6.34 26.05 13.52
N TRP A 141 6.14 26.08 12.20
CA TRP A 141 5.31 27.09 11.51
C TRP A 141 3.89 26.60 11.15
N TYR A 142 3.77 25.36 10.66
CA TYR A 142 2.52 24.81 10.10
C TYR A 142 1.94 23.64 10.91
N GLY A 143 2.64 23.21 11.96
CA GLY A 143 2.37 21.95 12.63
C GLY A 143 2.53 20.75 11.69
N ILE A 144 1.93 19.62 12.07
CA ILE A 144 1.91 18.41 11.25
C ILE A 144 0.99 18.65 10.03
N ILE A 145 1.51 18.47 8.81
CA ILE A 145 0.77 18.68 7.54
C ILE A 145 0.30 17.34 6.94
N CYS A 146 -0.54 16.60 7.66
CA CYS A 146 -1.19 15.42 7.10
C CYS A 146 -2.24 15.80 6.04
N GLY A 147 -2.44 14.91 5.07
CA GLY A 147 -3.40 15.08 3.97
C GLY A 147 -2.92 16.01 2.84
N ALA A 148 -1.64 16.40 2.82
CA ALA A 148 -1.13 17.43 1.90
C ALA A 148 -1.19 17.03 0.42
N SER A 149 -1.42 18.02 -0.44
CA SER A 149 -1.56 17.84 -1.90
C SER A 149 -0.26 17.33 -2.55
N VAL A 150 0.88 17.82 -2.08
CA VAL A 150 2.22 17.39 -2.50
C VAL A 150 2.57 15.98 -2.05
N ASP A 151 2.06 15.56 -0.88
CA ASP A 151 2.21 14.18 -0.39
C ASP A 151 1.42 13.21 -1.26
N TYR A 152 0.21 13.60 -1.69
CA TYR A 152 -0.58 12.82 -2.63
C TYR A 152 0.15 12.63 -3.97
N ALA A 153 0.78 13.69 -4.48
CA ALA A 153 1.58 13.64 -5.70
C ALA A 153 2.79 12.69 -5.57
N SER A 154 3.62 12.86 -4.54
CA SER A 154 4.84 12.05 -4.35
C SER A 154 4.55 10.62 -3.97
N THR A 155 3.63 10.40 -3.02
CA THR A 155 3.48 9.12 -2.33
C THR A 155 2.57 8.16 -3.11
N VAL A 156 1.45 8.65 -3.65
CA VAL A 156 0.49 7.82 -4.40
C VAL A 156 0.91 7.61 -5.85
N PHE A 157 1.47 8.64 -6.50
CA PHE A 157 1.78 8.62 -7.93
C PHE A 157 3.27 8.65 -8.28
N GLY A 158 4.17 8.77 -7.30
CA GLY A 158 5.61 8.79 -7.54
C GLY A 158 6.10 10.05 -8.29
N VAL A 159 5.38 11.17 -8.21
CA VAL A 159 5.77 12.43 -8.89
C VAL A 159 7.12 12.92 -8.34
N PRO A 160 8.20 12.93 -9.14
CA PRO A 160 9.56 13.13 -8.62
C PRO A 160 9.84 14.49 -7.98
N PHE A 161 9.17 15.55 -8.45
CA PHE A 161 9.33 16.91 -7.95
C PHE A 161 7.99 17.42 -7.42
N SER A 162 7.60 16.96 -6.24
CA SER A 162 6.38 17.41 -5.56
C SER A 162 6.75 18.51 -4.56
N LEU A 163 6.37 19.76 -4.84
CA LEU A 163 6.94 20.94 -4.21
C LEU A 163 5.86 21.83 -3.58
N GLU A 164 5.95 22.00 -2.26
CA GLU A 164 5.18 23.03 -1.56
C GLU A 164 5.90 24.38 -1.68
N PHE A 165 5.17 25.44 -2.02
CA PHE A 165 5.65 26.82 -2.08
C PHE A 165 4.82 27.73 -1.17
N VAL A 166 5.41 28.16 -0.06
CA VAL A 166 4.89 29.28 0.73
C VAL A 166 5.33 30.59 0.06
N MET A 167 4.38 31.49 -0.25
CA MET A 167 4.66 32.82 -0.78
C MET A 167 4.04 33.90 0.09
N GLN A 168 4.85 34.68 0.83
CA GLN A 168 4.36 35.83 1.59
C GLN A 168 4.64 37.15 0.85
N PRO A 169 3.63 38.02 0.65
CA PRO A 169 3.84 39.35 0.09
C PRO A 169 4.45 40.30 1.13
N TYR A 170 5.23 41.27 0.67
CA TYR A 170 5.73 42.35 1.52
C TYR A 170 4.58 43.30 1.90
N SER A 171 4.17 43.30 3.18
CA SER A 171 3.52 44.48 3.76
C SER A 171 3.79 44.56 5.27
N ALA A 172 4.40 45.67 5.67
CA ALA A 172 4.18 46.27 6.97
C ALA A 172 3.79 47.71 6.67
N VAL A 173 2.54 48.07 7.00
CA VAL A 173 1.86 49.32 6.66
C VAL A 173 1.63 49.52 5.15
N PHE A 174 0.38 49.32 4.71
CA PHE A 174 -0.14 49.96 3.49
C PHE A 174 -0.21 51.48 3.73
N ASN A 175 0.91 52.18 3.52
CA ASN A 175 0.95 53.62 3.61
C ASN A 175 0.43 54.23 2.29
N TYR A 176 -0.28 55.36 2.35
CA TYR A 176 -1.15 55.84 1.25
C TYR A 176 -0.40 56.40 0.01
N ASN A 177 0.92 56.17 -0.11
CA ASN A 177 1.76 56.65 -1.21
C ASN A 177 1.96 55.55 -2.28
N ALA A 178 1.17 55.61 -3.36
CA ALA A 178 1.18 54.63 -4.45
C ALA A 178 2.60 54.29 -4.98
N TYR A 179 3.47 55.29 -5.08
CA TYR A 179 4.82 55.17 -5.64
C TYR A 179 5.76 54.20 -4.87
N GLN A 180 5.56 54.00 -3.57
CA GLN A 180 6.35 53.01 -2.81
C GLN A 180 5.79 51.58 -2.92
N ASN A 181 4.49 51.44 -3.18
CA ASN A 181 3.87 50.13 -3.39
C ASN A 181 4.32 49.50 -4.72
N GLU A 182 4.53 50.32 -5.75
CA GLU A 182 5.02 49.89 -7.07
C GLU A 182 6.44 49.32 -7.00
N VAL A 183 7.39 50.06 -6.38
CA VAL A 183 8.78 49.58 -6.20
C VAL A 183 8.85 48.31 -5.33
N ALA A 184 7.99 48.19 -4.32
CA ALA A 184 7.89 46.98 -3.50
C ALA A 184 7.35 45.78 -4.30
N TYR A 185 6.33 46.00 -5.14
CA TYR A 185 5.74 45.00 -6.02
C TYR A 185 6.72 44.51 -7.09
N ASP A 186 7.44 45.41 -7.75
CA ASP A 186 8.47 45.06 -8.74
C ASP A 186 9.64 44.30 -8.11
N SER A 187 10.07 44.70 -6.91
CA SER A 187 11.10 43.98 -6.15
C SER A 187 10.65 42.56 -5.81
N LEU A 188 9.40 42.39 -5.36
CA LEU A 188 8.79 41.10 -5.04
C LEU A 188 8.69 40.21 -6.29
N ASN A 189 8.20 40.76 -7.41
CA ASN A 189 8.13 40.07 -8.70
C ASN A 189 9.51 39.64 -9.21
N ALA A 190 10.52 40.51 -9.11
CA ALA A 190 11.89 40.22 -9.53
C ALA A 190 12.53 39.11 -8.68
N ILE A 191 12.21 39.03 -7.38
CA ILE A 191 12.68 37.99 -6.45
C ILE A 191 12.01 36.64 -6.76
N TRP A 192 10.67 36.58 -6.79
CA TRP A 192 9.97 35.34 -7.11
C TRP A 192 10.29 34.84 -8.52
N GLY A 193 10.43 35.74 -9.49
CA GLY A 193 10.89 35.43 -10.83
C GLY A 193 12.31 34.85 -10.89
N ARG A 194 13.17 35.06 -9.89
CA ARG A 194 14.47 34.37 -9.76
C ARG A 194 14.32 33.00 -9.12
N ILE A 195 13.57 32.89 -8.02
CA ILE A 195 13.29 31.61 -7.32
C ILE A 195 12.66 30.60 -8.29
N ILE A 196 11.60 31.00 -9.00
CA ILE A 196 10.89 30.15 -9.96
C ILE A 196 11.83 29.70 -11.08
N ARG A 197 12.69 30.59 -11.61
CA ARG A 197 13.69 30.20 -12.62
C ARG A 197 14.71 29.20 -12.09
N ALA A 198 15.24 29.37 -10.88
CA ALA A 198 16.19 28.43 -10.28
C ALA A 198 15.56 27.03 -10.10
N VAL A 199 14.36 26.95 -9.54
CA VAL A 199 13.64 25.68 -9.33
C VAL A 199 13.32 25.00 -10.67
N PHE A 200 12.80 25.74 -11.65
CA PHE A 200 12.44 25.18 -12.95
C PHE A 200 13.68 24.73 -13.74
N GLN A 201 14.80 25.47 -13.64
CA GLN A 201 16.07 25.06 -14.25
C GLN A 201 16.60 23.77 -13.61
N TYR A 202 16.55 23.64 -12.28
CA TYR A 202 16.94 22.41 -11.59
C TYR A 202 16.09 21.20 -12.01
N ILE A 203 14.76 21.36 -12.08
CA ILE A 203 13.83 20.32 -12.56
C ILE A 203 14.17 19.91 -14.00
N TRP A 204 14.47 20.87 -14.86
CA TRP A 204 14.84 20.65 -16.26
C TRP A 204 16.16 19.89 -16.42
N ASP A 205 17.22 20.30 -15.72
CA ASP A 205 18.53 19.66 -15.82
C ASP A 205 18.54 18.29 -15.11
N SER A 206 17.79 18.14 -14.01
CA SER A 206 17.62 16.86 -13.31
C SER A 206 16.81 15.86 -14.13
N SER A 207 15.73 16.28 -14.78
CA SER A 207 14.95 15.40 -15.67
C SER A 207 15.76 14.98 -16.90
N ARG A 208 16.53 15.89 -17.51
CA ARG A 208 17.51 15.57 -18.56
C ARG A 208 18.63 14.65 -18.08
N TYR A 209 19.07 14.77 -16.83
CA TYR A 209 20.03 13.83 -16.23
C TYR A 209 19.41 12.44 -16.04
N ILE A 210 18.17 12.35 -15.56
CA ILE A 210 17.43 11.08 -15.42
C ILE A 210 17.24 10.40 -16.78
N GLU A 211 16.87 11.16 -17.81
CA GLU A 211 16.75 10.66 -19.19
C GLU A 211 18.10 10.17 -19.73
N LYS A 212 19.16 10.99 -19.63
CA LYS A 212 20.54 10.58 -19.96
C LYS A 212 21.02 9.37 -19.15
N ARG A 213 20.51 9.14 -17.93
CA ARG A 213 20.86 8.00 -17.07
C ARG A 213 20.05 6.75 -17.38
N ARG A 214 18.82 6.87 -17.89
CA ARG A 214 18.09 5.77 -18.55
C ARG A 214 18.82 5.34 -19.82
N LEU A 215 19.21 6.30 -20.67
CA LEU A 215 19.98 6.08 -21.89
C LEU A 215 21.39 5.54 -21.63
N SER A 216 22.11 5.99 -20.59
CA SER A 216 23.48 5.51 -20.32
C SER A 216 23.54 4.15 -19.62
N LYS A 217 22.53 3.80 -18.81
CA LYS A 217 22.31 2.42 -18.33
C LYS A 217 22.09 1.44 -19.48
N LEU A 218 21.52 1.91 -20.59
CA LEU A 218 21.37 1.16 -21.85
C LEU A 218 22.68 1.03 -22.66
N ILE A 219 23.76 1.74 -22.28
CA ILE A 219 24.95 1.89 -23.13
C ILE A 219 26.22 1.24 -22.55
N ARG A 220 26.74 1.60 -21.34
CA ARG A 220 28.13 1.22 -20.97
C ARG A 220 28.45 0.90 -19.50
N HIS A 221 28.95 -0.32 -19.29
CA HIS A 221 30.15 -0.60 -18.47
C HIS A 221 31.40 0.09 -19.07
N PRO A 222 32.55 0.29 -18.35
CA PRO A 222 32.81 0.22 -16.90
C PRO A 222 33.76 1.36 -16.37
N ARG A 223 34.27 1.22 -15.12
CA ARG A 223 35.47 1.89 -14.49
C ARG A 223 35.36 3.38 -14.07
N LYS A 224 36.11 3.93 -13.08
CA LYS A 224 36.69 3.43 -11.78
C LYS A 224 37.30 4.62 -10.97
N PHE A 225 37.66 4.42 -9.69
CA PHE A 225 38.34 5.34 -8.71
C PHE A 225 37.46 6.51 -8.16
N GLN A 226 37.30 6.80 -6.86
CA GLN A 226 38.18 6.98 -5.66
C GLN A 226 38.84 8.39 -5.60
N PHE A 227 38.82 9.15 -4.49
CA PHE A 227 39.41 8.81 -3.17
C PHE A 227 38.93 9.69 -1.96
N ARG A 228 39.11 9.17 -0.71
CA ARG A 228 39.26 9.81 0.65
C ARG A 228 38.39 11.04 1.03
N LYS A 229 37.53 10.94 2.06
CA LYS A 229 37.78 10.95 3.53
C LYS A 229 38.17 12.31 4.15
N HIS A 230 37.30 12.82 5.03
CA HIS A 230 37.74 13.14 6.40
C HIS A 230 36.77 12.64 7.49
N ASN A 231 36.73 13.25 8.68
CA ASN A 231 36.30 12.60 9.94
C ASN A 231 35.94 13.61 11.07
N ARG A 232 35.24 13.13 12.11
CA ARG A 232 34.87 13.75 13.41
C ARG A 232 33.67 14.72 13.38
N SER A 233 32.62 14.71 14.23
CA SER A 233 32.18 13.99 15.46
C SER A 233 32.09 14.88 16.73
N LYS A 234 30.90 14.93 17.38
CA LYS A 234 30.72 14.83 18.85
C LYS A 234 29.22 14.71 19.24
N LYS A 235 28.95 14.19 20.45
CA LYS A 235 27.63 14.04 21.11
C LYS A 235 27.49 15.03 22.28
N ILE A 236 26.25 15.42 22.63
CA ILE A 236 25.68 15.65 23.99
C ILE A 236 24.19 16.06 23.82
N SER A 237 23.12 15.66 24.55
CA SER A 237 22.80 14.70 25.64
C SER A 237 22.41 15.29 27.01
N TYR A 238 21.23 14.89 27.52
CA TYR A 238 20.60 15.24 28.82
C TYR A 238 20.07 16.71 28.91
N ILE A 239 19.12 17.07 29.80
CA ILE A 239 18.40 16.31 30.85
C ILE A 239 16.85 16.51 30.75
N SER A 240 16.05 16.38 31.83
CA SER A 240 14.59 16.14 31.75
C SER A 240 13.74 16.52 32.98
N ALA A 241 12.42 16.68 32.75
CA ALA A 241 11.27 16.65 33.70
C ALA A 241 10.88 17.93 34.49
N ILE A 242 9.56 18.17 34.65
CA ILE A 242 8.81 18.14 35.94
C ILE A 242 7.30 18.50 35.77
N VAL A 243 6.44 17.55 36.19
CA VAL A 243 5.12 17.59 36.89
C VAL A 243 4.16 18.80 36.80
N GLY A 244 2.85 18.51 36.62
CA GLY A 244 1.72 19.37 37.03
C GLY A 244 0.35 18.63 37.01
N ASN A 245 -0.33 18.50 38.15
CA ASN A 245 -1.57 17.71 38.32
C ASN A 245 -2.87 18.52 38.28
N LYS A 246 -3.98 17.86 37.86
CA LYS A 246 -5.39 17.88 38.36
C LYS A 246 -6.32 17.32 37.25
N SER A 247 -7.09 16.23 37.35
CA SER A 247 -8.02 15.66 38.36
C SER A 247 -9.50 15.93 38.02
N ASP A 248 -10.20 14.87 37.58
CA ASP A 248 -11.61 14.49 37.87
C ASP A 248 -12.76 15.45 37.42
N GLN A 249 -13.98 15.00 37.08
CA GLN A 249 -14.63 13.67 36.93
C GLN A 249 -15.64 13.78 35.75
N ASP A 250 -16.24 12.75 35.14
CA ASP A 250 -17.22 11.80 35.70
C ASP A 250 -17.39 10.55 34.79
N TYR A 251 -18.01 9.48 35.31
CA TYR A 251 -18.27 8.20 34.60
C TYR A 251 -19.70 7.68 34.82
N MET A 252 -20.26 6.98 33.82
CA MET A 252 -21.41 6.08 34.02
C MET A 252 -20.95 4.67 34.46
N SER A 253 -21.86 3.92 35.08
CA SER A 253 -21.55 2.76 35.95
C SER A 253 -21.01 1.50 35.25
N VAL A 254 -20.07 0.82 35.92
CA VAL A 254 -19.28 -0.32 35.41
C VAL A 254 -19.90 -1.70 35.73
N THR A 255 -21.12 -1.74 36.29
CA THR A 255 -21.66 -2.89 37.03
C THR A 255 -22.04 -4.14 36.22
N GLU A 256 -22.11 -4.09 34.88
CA GLU A 256 -22.38 -5.28 34.05
C GLU A 256 -21.10 -5.89 33.42
N ILE A 257 -20.02 -5.11 33.30
CA ILE A 257 -18.77 -5.53 32.63
C ILE A 257 -18.00 -6.57 33.48
N SER A 258 -18.15 -6.52 34.81
CA SER A 258 -17.35 -7.28 35.77
C SER A 258 -17.51 -8.81 35.71
N ARG A 259 -18.52 -9.36 35.01
CA ARG A 259 -18.69 -10.81 34.86
C ARG A 259 -17.82 -11.45 33.76
N ILE A 260 -17.30 -10.66 32.82
CA ILE A 260 -16.56 -11.18 31.65
C ILE A 260 -15.04 -11.28 31.90
N ILE A 261 -14.51 -10.60 32.92
CA ILE A 261 -13.06 -10.31 33.08
C ILE A 261 -12.44 -11.03 34.31
N GLY A 262 -13.07 -12.11 34.78
CA GLY A 262 -12.61 -12.86 35.96
C GLY A 262 -11.39 -13.78 35.69
N LEU A 263 -10.39 -13.71 36.58
CA LEU A 263 -9.36 -14.72 36.89
C LEU A 263 -8.45 -15.21 35.74
N TRP A 264 -7.29 -14.56 35.55
CA TRP A 264 -6.16 -15.10 34.77
C TRP A 264 -4.79 -14.81 35.42
N THR A 265 -4.13 -15.83 35.97
CA THR A 265 -2.75 -15.75 36.48
C THR A 265 -1.95 -17.04 36.24
N GLN A 266 -0.79 -16.90 35.59
CA GLN A 266 0.35 -17.83 35.55
C GLN A 266 0.11 -19.32 35.23
N VAL A 267 0.49 -19.74 34.02
CA VAL A 267 1.19 -21.02 33.77
C VAL A 267 2.41 -20.72 32.88
N GLY A 268 3.51 -21.45 33.08
CA GLY A 268 4.83 -21.13 32.53
C GLY A 268 5.07 -21.49 31.05
N CYS A 269 6.23 -21.08 30.54
CA CYS A 269 6.68 -21.35 29.18
C CYS A 269 6.99 -22.84 28.95
N GLY A 270 6.50 -23.39 27.84
CA GLY A 270 7.01 -24.63 27.23
C GLY A 270 7.48 -24.36 25.81
N GLU A 271 8.71 -24.73 25.46
CA GLU A 271 9.21 -24.63 24.09
C GLU A 271 8.95 -25.94 23.32
N SER A 272 7.98 -25.91 22.40
CA SER A 272 7.84 -26.96 21.38
C SER A 272 7.56 -26.34 20.00
N ASN A 273 7.42 -27.17 18.96
CA ASN A 273 7.09 -26.69 17.61
C ASN A 273 5.56 -26.54 17.43
N ASP A 274 4.79 -26.96 18.43
CA ASP A 274 3.46 -27.55 18.25
C ASP A 274 2.35 -26.59 18.72
N LYS A 275 2.61 -25.27 18.66
CA LYS A 275 1.74 -24.22 19.24
C LYS A 275 0.27 -24.45 18.90
N TYR A 276 -0.02 -24.84 17.66
CA TYR A 276 -1.39 -24.95 17.14
C TYR A 276 -1.93 -26.39 17.11
N ASP A 277 -1.12 -27.39 17.47
CA ASP A 277 -1.40 -28.81 17.16
C ASP A 277 -2.52 -29.39 18.01
N ASN A 278 -2.77 -28.76 19.16
CA ASN A 278 -3.91 -29.03 20.03
C ASN A 278 -5.00 -27.94 19.94
N TYR A 279 -4.83 -26.91 19.09
CA TYR A 279 -5.85 -25.87 18.93
C TYR A 279 -7.00 -26.38 18.06
N THR A 280 -8.21 -25.94 18.38
CA THR A 280 -9.43 -26.25 17.61
C THR A 280 -9.89 -25.01 16.87
N LEU A 281 -10.17 -25.17 15.58
CA LEU A 281 -10.78 -24.14 14.75
C LEU A 281 -12.31 -24.24 14.86
N PHE A 282 -12.94 -23.17 15.34
CA PHE A 282 -14.38 -22.95 15.28
C PHE A 282 -14.69 -22.12 14.03
N ARG A 283 -15.52 -22.64 13.12
CA ARG A 283 -16.06 -21.86 12.00
C ARG A 283 -17.48 -21.45 12.35
N ILE A 284 -17.63 -20.22 12.83
CA ILE A 284 -18.87 -19.68 13.42
C ILE A 284 -19.68 -18.96 12.35
N TYR A 285 -20.99 -19.24 12.28
CA TYR A 285 -21.95 -18.64 11.36
C TYR A 285 -22.94 -17.75 12.14
N PRO A 286 -22.64 -16.45 12.34
CA PRO A 286 -23.52 -15.54 13.08
C PRO A 286 -24.79 -15.21 12.29
N THR A 287 -25.95 -15.40 12.93
CA THR A 287 -27.30 -15.17 12.37
C THR A 287 -27.98 -13.91 12.93
N GLU A 288 -27.44 -13.29 13.98
CA GLU A 288 -28.03 -12.13 14.66
C GLU A 288 -27.01 -11.01 14.93
N GLU A 289 -27.46 -9.76 15.05
CA GLU A 289 -26.59 -8.59 15.31
C GLU A 289 -25.86 -8.68 16.67
N SER A 290 -26.54 -9.24 17.67
CA SER A 290 -25.99 -9.61 18.99
C SER A 290 -24.69 -10.45 18.86
N GLN A 291 -24.72 -11.46 18.01
CA GLN A 291 -23.61 -12.38 17.74
C GLN A 291 -22.42 -11.68 17.06
N PHE A 292 -22.65 -10.67 16.22
CA PHE A 292 -21.56 -9.87 15.61
C PHE A 292 -20.82 -9.01 16.65
N GLU A 293 -21.53 -8.40 17.60
CA GLU A 293 -20.90 -7.63 18.67
C GLU A 293 -20.10 -8.53 19.64
N ILE A 294 -20.57 -9.75 19.93
CA ILE A 294 -19.80 -10.74 20.70
C ILE A 294 -18.52 -11.14 19.95
N ILE A 295 -18.61 -11.46 18.64
CA ILE A 295 -17.44 -11.77 17.80
C ILE A 295 -16.43 -10.62 17.76
N LYS A 296 -16.91 -9.37 17.79
CA LYS A 296 -16.10 -8.15 17.83
C LYS A 296 -15.40 -7.98 19.19
N LEU A 297 -16.06 -8.33 20.31
CA LEU A 297 -15.45 -8.32 21.64
C LEU A 297 -14.31 -9.34 21.78
N LEU A 298 -14.42 -10.54 21.18
CA LEU A 298 -13.34 -11.55 21.15
C LEU A 298 -12.00 -11.00 20.61
N GLN A 299 -12.05 -10.01 19.71
CA GLN A 299 -10.85 -9.38 19.14
C GLN A 299 -10.20 -8.36 20.09
N THR A 300 -10.92 -7.90 21.11
CA THR A 300 -10.43 -6.94 22.11
C THR A 300 -9.89 -7.63 23.37
N SER A 301 -10.32 -8.86 23.65
CA SER A 301 -9.90 -9.66 24.80
C SER A 301 -8.53 -10.34 24.61
N ASN A 302 -7.47 -9.53 24.65
CA ASN A 302 -6.11 -9.89 25.06
C ASN A 302 -5.56 -11.27 24.60
N ASN A 303 -5.07 -11.35 23.35
CA ASN A 303 -4.10 -12.31 22.80
C ASN A 303 -4.33 -13.85 22.92
N SER A 304 -5.37 -14.33 23.61
CA SER A 304 -5.55 -15.78 23.89
C SER A 304 -6.32 -16.54 22.79
N ILE A 305 -6.94 -15.84 21.84
CA ILE A 305 -7.76 -16.42 20.76
C ILE A 305 -7.36 -15.75 19.43
N GLU A 306 -7.17 -16.53 18.37
CA GLU A 306 -6.61 -16.05 17.10
C GLU A 306 -7.68 -16.10 15.99
N VAL A 307 -8.18 -14.95 15.53
CA VAL A 307 -9.22 -14.86 14.49
C VAL A 307 -8.59 -14.88 13.10
N LEU A 308 -8.71 -16.02 12.42
CA LEU A 308 -8.10 -16.27 11.09
C LEU A 308 -8.85 -15.58 9.95
N LYS A 309 -10.16 -15.41 10.13
CA LYS A 309 -11.09 -14.70 9.25
C LYS A 309 -12.24 -14.18 10.12
N LYS A 310 -12.65 -12.93 9.90
CA LYS A 310 -13.87 -12.36 10.49
C LYS A 310 -15.04 -12.51 9.51
N SER A 311 -16.21 -12.91 10.01
CA SER A 311 -17.47 -12.88 9.25
C SER A 311 -17.78 -11.46 8.80
N ARG A 312 -18.36 -11.36 7.60
CA ARG A 312 -18.65 -10.10 6.91
C ARG A 312 -20.15 -9.84 6.74
N GLY A 313 -20.98 -10.72 7.30
CA GLY A 313 -22.44 -10.66 7.26
C GLY A 313 -23.07 -12.04 7.45
N TYR A 314 -24.39 -12.10 7.56
CA TYR A 314 -25.17 -13.29 7.96
C TYR A 314 -24.95 -14.57 7.13
N ASN A 315 -24.36 -14.45 5.93
CA ASN A 315 -24.06 -15.57 5.03
C ASN A 315 -22.54 -15.92 4.97
N ASP A 316 -21.74 -15.47 5.93
CA ASP A 316 -20.29 -15.68 5.97
C ASP A 316 -19.78 -16.06 7.37
N SER A 317 -18.67 -16.81 7.43
CA SER A 317 -18.14 -17.35 8.68
C SER A 317 -17.05 -16.49 9.34
N THR A 318 -17.01 -16.52 10.67
CA THR A 318 -15.83 -16.15 11.47
C THR A 318 -15.07 -17.43 11.81
N ASP A 319 -13.81 -17.51 11.39
CA ASP A 319 -12.96 -18.67 11.64
C ASP A 319 -12.03 -18.32 12.80
N VAL A 320 -12.34 -18.87 13.97
CA VAL A 320 -11.72 -18.57 15.27
C VAL A 320 -10.89 -19.76 15.72
N LEU A 321 -9.60 -19.56 15.94
CA LEU A 321 -8.69 -20.60 16.40
C LEU A 321 -8.48 -20.49 17.92
N VAL A 322 -8.91 -21.53 18.64
CA VAL A 322 -9.05 -21.55 20.11
C VAL A 322 -8.05 -22.55 20.73
N PRO A 323 -7.29 -22.17 21.76
CA PRO A 323 -6.34 -23.07 22.43
C PRO A 323 -7.02 -23.99 23.46
N PRO A 324 -6.38 -25.10 23.86
CA PRO A 324 -6.94 -26.08 24.81
C PRO A 324 -7.42 -25.49 26.14
N ASP A 325 -6.67 -24.55 26.71
CA ASP A 325 -6.97 -23.91 28.00
C ASP A 325 -8.19 -22.96 27.93
N ARG A 326 -8.61 -22.57 26.72
CA ARG A 326 -9.80 -21.74 26.48
C ARG A 326 -10.96 -22.53 25.89
N LEU A 327 -10.74 -23.74 25.38
CA LEU A 327 -11.71 -24.53 24.62
C LEU A 327 -13.06 -24.67 25.35
N GLN A 328 -13.06 -25.09 26.62
CA GLN A 328 -14.28 -25.20 27.42
C GLN A 328 -15.01 -23.85 27.54
N SER A 329 -14.30 -22.79 27.97
CA SER A 329 -14.89 -21.45 28.11
C SER A 329 -15.44 -20.88 26.80
N PHE A 330 -14.89 -21.31 25.66
CA PHE A 330 -15.35 -20.89 24.34
C PHE A 330 -16.56 -21.71 23.87
N GLU A 331 -16.60 -23.01 24.16
CA GLU A 331 -17.81 -23.81 23.92
C GLU A 331 -18.99 -23.35 24.79
N GLU A 332 -18.74 -22.98 26.04
CA GLU A 332 -19.77 -22.42 26.94
C GLU A 332 -20.31 -21.10 26.37
N LEU A 333 -19.44 -20.16 26.01
CA LEU A 333 -19.82 -18.92 25.32
C LEU A 333 -20.58 -19.18 24.00
N ALA A 334 -20.17 -20.18 23.21
CA ALA A 334 -20.81 -20.53 21.95
C ALA A 334 -22.24 -21.06 22.16
N LYS A 335 -22.45 -21.89 23.19
CA LYS A 335 -23.75 -22.46 23.56
C LYS A 335 -24.68 -21.41 24.16
N GLU A 336 -24.20 -20.59 25.11
CA GLU A 336 -24.99 -19.52 25.75
C GLU A 336 -25.57 -18.52 24.76
N ASN A 337 -24.83 -18.23 23.68
CA ASN A 337 -25.19 -17.22 22.68
C ASN A 337 -25.75 -17.85 21.38
N ASN A 338 -26.15 -19.13 21.42
CA ASN A 338 -26.77 -19.89 20.32
C ASN A 338 -26.02 -19.78 18.98
N PHE A 339 -24.69 -19.78 19.01
CA PHE A 339 -23.88 -19.74 17.79
C PHE A 339 -23.98 -21.08 17.04
N ASN A 340 -24.26 -21.03 15.74
CA ASN A 340 -24.05 -22.16 14.84
C ASN A 340 -22.55 -22.23 14.45
N TYR A 341 -21.91 -23.40 14.55
CA TYR A 341 -20.50 -23.55 14.21
C TYR A 341 -20.09 -24.96 13.76
N ASP A 342 -19.11 -25.04 12.85
CA ASP A 342 -18.34 -26.27 12.59
C ASP A 342 -17.08 -26.32 13.47
N LEU A 343 -16.61 -27.54 13.78
CA LEU A 343 -15.35 -27.78 14.50
C LEU A 343 -14.32 -28.50 13.63
N LYS A 344 -13.07 -28.03 13.69
CA LYS A 344 -11.89 -28.71 13.11
C LYS A 344 -10.79 -28.78 14.17
N ASN A 345 -10.77 -29.91 14.87
CA ASN A 345 -9.79 -30.24 15.91
C ASN A 345 -8.38 -30.45 15.34
N GLN A 346 -7.36 -30.31 16.19
CA GLN A 346 -5.95 -30.58 15.86
C GLN A 346 -5.42 -29.78 14.67
N TYR A 347 -5.78 -28.49 14.60
CA TYR A 347 -5.50 -27.63 13.44
C TYR A 347 -4.00 -27.64 13.05
N GLY A 348 -3.09 -27.57 14.04
CA GLY A 348 -1.66 -27.48 13.80
C GLY A 348 -1.00 -28.74 13.22
N ARG A 349 -1.60 -29.93 13.33
CA ARG A 349 -1.08 -31.15 12.68
C ARG A 349 -1.03 -31.02 11.15
N SER A 350 -1.77 -30.08 10.57
CA SER A 350 -1.67 -29.72 9.15
C SER A 350 -0.38 -28.97 8.76
N PHE A 351 0.42 -28.53 9.74
CA PHE A 351 1.75 -27.94 9.53
C PHE A 351 2.89 -28.97 9.44
N GLU A 352 2.62 -30.27 9.72
CA GLU A 352 3.60 -31.36 9.60
C GLU A 352 3.93 -31.69 8.12
N SER A 353 4.71 -30.84 7.45
CA SER A 353 5.60 -31.34 6.40
C SER A 353 6.75 -32.11 7.08
N PRO A 354 7.12 -33.32 6.60
CA PRO A 354 8.15 -34.14 7.23
C PRO A 354 9.53 -33.45 7.27
N GLU A 355 10.40 -33.94 8.17
CA GLU A 355 11.68 -33.34 8.56
C GLU A 355 12.41 -32.57 7.43
N ARG A 356 12.60 -31.26 7.63
CA ARG A 356 13.31 -30.38 6.68
C ARG A 356 14.82 -30.65 6.67
N ALA A 357 15.23 -31.76 6.07
CA ALA A 357 16.63 -32.12 5.90
C ALA A 357 17.41 -31.01 5.16
N PRO A 358 18.57 -30.55 5.65
CA PRO A 358 19.33 -29.42 5.08
C PRO A 358 20.08 -29.81 3.79
N ARG A 359 19.35 -30.05 2.70
CA ARG A 359 19.89 -30.60 1.45
C ARG A 359 20.47 -29.53 0.52
N ARG A 360 21.77 -29.26 0.70
CA ARG A 360 22.63 -28.61 -0.32
C ARG A 360 22.50 -29.34 -1.67
N ARG A 361 22.03 -28.62 -2.71
CA ARG A 361 22.00 -28.90 -4.19
C ARG A 361 20.59 -28.83 -4.79
N VAL A 362 20.04 -27.62 -4.89
CA VAL A 362 18.66 -27.35 -5.34
C VAL A 362 18.37 -27.80 -6.78
N LEU A 363 19.36 -27.76 -7.68
CA LEU A 363 19.21 -28.07 -9.12
C LEU A 363 18.85 -29.52 -9.49
N ARG A 364 18.81 -30.46 -8.54
CA ARG A 364 18.32 -31.85 -8.76
C ARG A 364 17.09 -32.23 -7.91
N GLY A 365 16.52 -31.29 -7.16
CA GLY A 365 15.43 -31.57 -6.21
C GLY A 365 14.29 -30.55 -6.18
N PHE A 366 14.23 -29.60 -7.13
CA PHE A 366 13.18 -28.60 -7.14
C PHE A 366 11.84 -29.16 -7.67
N ASN A 367 10.96 -29.61 -6.78
CA ASN A 367 9.61 -30.04 -7.10
C ASN A 367 8.64 -28.85 -7.13
N ILE A 368 7.95 -28.60 -8.24
CA ILE A 368 7.02 -27.46 -8.39
C ILE A 368 5.74 -27.59 -7.55
N TYR A 369 5.51 -28.75 -6.91
CA TYR A 369 4.34 -29.06 -6.08
C TYR A 369 4.68 -29.10 -4.57
N GLU A 370 5.57 -28.22 -4.12
CA GLU A 370 6.05 -28.08 -2.73
C GLU A 370 6.18 -26.58 -2.35
N TYR A 371 6.20 -26.27 -1.05
CA TYR A 371 6.33 -24.91 -0.53
C TYR A 371 7.81 -24.53 -0.29
N HIS A 372 8.34 -23.64 -1.13
CA HIS A 372 9.78 -23.38 -1.22
C HIS A 372 10.30 -22.22 -0.35
N SER A 373 11.61 -22.28 -0.04
CA SER A 373 12.45 -21.15 0.35
C SER A 373 12.10 -19.87 -0.42
N PHE A 374 12.05 -18.66 0.17
CA PHE A 374 12.20 -17.45 -0.66
C PHE A 374 13.56 -17.51 -1.37
N ALA A 375 14.61 -17.95 -0.67
CA ALA A 375 15.91 -18.24 -1.26
C ALA A 375 15.84 -19.27 -2.41
N ALA A 376 15.09 -20.36 -2.23
CA ALA A 376 14.92 -21.39 -3.26
C ALA A 376 14.06 -20.92 -4.45
N ILE A 377 13.06 -20.07 -4.22
CA ILE A 377 12.28 -19.38 -5.26
C ILE A 377 13.18 -18.45 -6.06
N GLN A 378 14.05 -17.66 -5.40
CA GLN A 378 15.04 -16.82 -6.08
C GLN A 378 16.02 -17.65 -6.91
N GLU A 379 16.64 -18.69 -6.34
CA GLU A 379 17.54 -19.61 -7.06
C GLU A 379 16.82 -20.28 -8.26
N TYR A 380 15.55 -20.65 -8.11
CA TYR A 380 14.75 -21.21 -9.20
C TYR A 380 14.53 -20.20 -10.33
N ILE A 381 14.04 -18.97 -10.06
CA ILE A 381 13.80 -17.99 -11.13
C ILE A 381 15.11 -17.51 -11.78
N GLU A 382 16.22 -17.47 -11.05
CA GLU A 382 17.56 -17.21 -11.58
C GLU A 382 18.07 -18.35 -12.48
N THR A 383 17.83 -19.59 -12.07
CA THR A 383 18.11 -20.78 -12.89
C THR A 383 17.29 -20.78 -14.17
N MET A 384 15.99 -20.46 -14.08
CA MET A 384 15.11 -20.39 -15.24
C MET A 384 15.55 -19.26 -16.19
N ALA A 385 15.92 -18.08 -15.66
CA ALA A 385 16.37 -16.95 -16.46
C ALA A 385 17.73 -17.16 -17.14
N SER A 386 18.62 -17.94 -16.54
CA SER A 386 19.91 -18.32 -17.13
C SER A 386 19.80 -19.44 -18.17
N LYS A 387 18.79 -20.31 -18.06
CA LYS A 387 18.49 -21.36 -19.05
C LYS A 387 17.64 -20.88 -20.23
N HIS A 388 16.77 -19.90 -19.99
CA HIS A 388 15.85 -19.33 -20.98
C HIS A 388 16.02 -17.80 -21.14
N PRO A 389 17.24 -17.31 -21.41
CA PRO A 389 17.52 -15.87 -21.53
C PRO A 389 16.83 -15.22 -22.74
N GLU A 390 16.33 -16.01 -23.70
CA GLU A 390 15.53 -15.57 -24.84
C GLU A 390 14.08 -15.24 -24.46
N LEU A 391 13.54 -15.87 -23.40
CA LEU A 391 12.17 -15.68 -22.92
C LEU A 391 12.09 -14.82 -21.65
N ILE A 392 13.05 -14.97 -20.73
CA ILE A 392 12.98 -14.41 -19.39
C ILE A 392 13.99 -13.28 -19.21
N LYS A 393 13.54 -12.16 -18.63
CA LYS A 393 14.39 -11.14 -18.02
C LYS A 393 13.98 -10.93 -16.57
N LEU A 394 14.94 -10.98 -15.64
CA LEU A 394 14.71 -10.61 -14.24
C LEU A 394 15.00 -9.13 -14.04
N GLN A 395 14.04 -8.39 -13.48
CA GLN A 395 14.25 -7.03 -12.98
C GLN A 395 14.31 -7.09 -11.46
N THR A 396 15.45 -6.76 -10.86
CA THR A 396 15.49 -6.46 -9.42
C THR A 396 14.78 -5.13 -9.20
N LEU A 397 13.76 -5.11 -8.34
CA LEU A 397 12.96 -3.91 -8.05
C LEU A 397 13.66 -3.07 -6.96
N GLY A 398 14.05 -3.73 -5.89
CA GLY A 398 14.62 -3.13 -4.68
C GLY A 398 14.82 -4.21 -3.61
N SER A 399 14.70 -3.84 -2.34
CA SER A 399 14.80 -4.74 -1.20
C SER A 399 13.63 -4.53 -0.25
N SER A 400 13.16 -5.61 0.39
CA SER A 400 12.22 -5.56 1.51
C SER A 400 12.79 -4.80 2.71
N TYR A 401 11.95 -4.55 3.72
CA TYR A 401 12.36 -3.88 4.97
C TYR A 401 13.59 -4.53 5.65
N GLN A 402 13.69 -5.87 5.64
CA GLN A 402 14.85 -6.62 6.16
C GLN A 402 15.91 -6.92 5.08
N GLY A 403 15.91 -6.23 3.94
CA GLY A 403 16.97 -6.29 2.93
C GLY A 403 16.90 -7.44 1.93
N ARG A 404 15.80 -8.19 1.84
CA ARG A 404 15.64 -9.29 0.85
C ARG A 404 15.32 -8.70 -0.52
N LYS A 405 16.19 -8.95 -1.51
CA LYS A 405 16.05 -8.39 -2.87
C LYS A 405 14.84 -8.98 -3.60
N MET A 406 13.90 -8.12 -4.00
CA MET A 406 12.71 -8.51 -4.75
C MET A 406 12.98 -8.49 -6.26
N LYS A 407 12.58 -9.55 -6.97
CA LYS A 407 12.80 -9.71 -8.41
C LYS A 407 11.49 -10.00 -9.14
N LEU A 408 11.17 -9.14 -10.11
CA LEU A 408 10.09 -9.34 -11.07
C LEU A 408 10.58 -10.23 -12.22
N VAL A 409 9.83 -11.28 -12.51
CA VAL A 409 10.06 -12.19 -13.64
C VAL A 409 9.28 -11.69 -14.84
N LYS A 410 9.98 -11.22 -15.89
CA LYS A 410 9.36 -10.81 -17.15
C LYS A 410 9.53 -11.91 -18.19
N ILE A 411 8.42 -12.47 -18.67
CA ILE A 411 8.37 -13.56 -19.66
C ILE A 411 7.72 -13.02 -20.95
N SER A 412 8.43 -13.10 -22.07
CA SER A 412 7.95 -12.59 -23.37
C SER A 412 8.60 -13.33 -24.53
N GLN A 413 7.85 -13.57 -25.62
CA GLN A 413 8.41 -14.04 -26.89
C GLN A 413 9.06 -12.91 -27.72
N ASN A 414 8.69 -11.65 -27.48
CA ASN A 414 9.28 -10.49 -28.15
C ASN A 414 9.12 -9.24 -27.28
N PRO A 415 10.07 -8.95 -26.37
CA PRO A 415 9.96 -7.82 -25.45
C PRO A 415 10.02 -6.44 -26.14
N HIS A 416 10.38 -6.40 -27.44
CA HIS A 416 10.42 -5.18 -28.25
C HIS A 416 9.11 -4.93 -29.02
N ALA A 417 8.15 -5.86 -29.02
CA ALA A 417 6.88 -5.71 -29.73
C ALA A 417 5.89 -4.73 -29.07
N GLY A 418 6.15 -4.28 -27.84
CA GLY A 418 5.25 -3.39 -27.10
C GLY A 418 3.94 -4.06 -26.65
N ASN A 419 3.90 -5.40 -26.55
CA ASN A 419 2.70 -6.19 -26.22
C ASN A 419 1.97 -5.66 -24.97
N PRO A 420 0.64 -5.85 -24.86
CA PRO A 420 -0.06 -5.74 -23.58
C PRO A 420 0.56 -6.66 -22.53
N ILE A 421 0.66 -6.18 -21.28
CA ILE A 421 1.24 -6.91 -20.15
C ILE A 421 0.11 -7.46 -19.27
N ILE A 422 0.26 -8.71 -18.86
CA ILE A 422 -0.46 -9.32 -17.73
C ILE A 422 0.49 -9.30 -16.53
N PHE A 423 0.13 -8.58 -15.47
CA PHE A 423 0.91 -8.52 -14.23
C PHE A 423 0.23 -9.38 -13.16
N VAL A 424 0.97 -10.31 -12.59
CA VAL A 424 0.53 -11.19 -11.49
C VAL A 424 1.49 -11.04 -10.32
N ASP A 425 0.97 -10.89 -9.11
CA ASP A 425 1.76 -11.01 -7.89
C ASP A 425 1.11 -11.95 -6.86
N ALA A 426 1.87 -12.31 -5.83
CA ALA A 426 1.46 -13.30 -4.85
C ALA A 426 2.17 -13.10 -3.51
N GLY A 427 1.56 -13.62 -2.44
CA GLY A 427 2.21 -13.68 -1.13
C GLY A 427 2.54 -12.30 -0.55
N ILE A 428 1.63 -11.34 -0.70
CA ILE A 428 1.66 -10.07 0.03
C ILE A 428 1.24 -10.28 1.49
N HIS A 429 0.29 -11.18 1.75
CA HIS A 429 0.09 -11.78 3.06
C HIS A 429 0.99 -13.01 3.20
N ALA A 430 1.72 -13.11 4.31
CA ALA A 430 2.80 -14.08 4.47
C ALA A 430 2.35 -15.54 4.64
N ARG A 431 1.21 -15.78 5.30
CA ARG A 431 0.70 -17.13 5.62
C ARG A 431 0.05 -17.88 4.46
N GLU A 432 -0.21 -17.20 3.34
CA GLU A 432 -1.00 -17.67 2.19
C GLU A 432 -0.15 -18.46 1.18
N TRP A 433 0.55 -19.50 1.64
CA TRP A 433 1.62 -20.18 0.89
C TRP A 433 1.22 -20.76 -0.47
N VAL A 434 -0.05 -21.07 -0.69
CA VAL A 434 -0.59 -21.54 -1.98
C VAL A 434 -0.50 -20.47 -3.08
N ALA A 435 -0.52 -19.18 -2.75
CA ALA A 435 -0.38 -18.10 -3.72
C ALA A 435 1.03 -18.03 -4.35
N PRO A 436 2.15 -17.96 -3.57
CA PRO A 436 3.49 -18.13 -4.12
C PRO A 436 3.70 -19.43 -4.91
N ALA A 437 3.11 -20.56 -4.48
CA ALA A 437 3.16 -21.82 -5.22
C ALA A 437 2.45 -21.72 -6.59
N MET A 438 1.29 -21.09 -6.65
CA MET A 438 0.57 -20.83 -7.91
C MET A 438 1.33 -19.87 -8.84
N ALA A 439 1.90 -18.78 -8.31
CA ALA A 439 2.72 -17.86 -9.09
C ALA A 439 3.99 -18.54 -9.65
N LEU A 440 4.59 -19.45 -8.88
CA LEU A 440 5.74 -20.22 -9.34
C LEU A 440 5.35 -21.27 -10.39
N TYR A 441 4.21 -21.95 -10.21
CA TYR A 441 3.66 -22.89 -11.19
C TYR A 441 3.32 -22.21 -12.51
N LEU A 442 2.77 -20.98 -12.46
CA LEU A 442 2.55 -20.12 -13.62
C LEU A 442 3.85 -19.85 -14.38
N ILE A 443 4.92 -19.42 -13.69
CA ILE A 443 6.25 -19.24 -14.30
C ILE A 443 6.78 -20.56 -14.89
N HIS A 444 6.63 -21.68 -14.17
CA HIS A 444 7.09 -22.98 -14.62
C HIS A 444 6.40 -23.40 -15.93
N ARG A 445 5.07 -23.32 -16.00
CA ARG A 445 4.31 -23.65 -17.23
C ARG A 445 4.66 -22.71 -18.38
N LEU A 446 4.64 -21.39 -18.16
CA LEU A 446 4.92 -20.39 -19.21
C LEU A 446 6.33 -20.48 -19.82
N VAL A 447 7.26 -21.24 -19.22
CA VAL A 447 8.63 -21.42 -19.72
C VAL A 447 8.89 -22.85 -20.18
N MET A 448 8.53 -23.86 -19.37
CA MET A 448 8.87 -25.27 -19.63
C MET A 448 7.96 -25.93 -20.66
N ASP A 449 6.70 -25.50 -20.77
CA ASP A 449 5.70 -26.10 -21.66
C ASP A 449 5.72 -25.38 -23.04
N PRO A 450 6.07 -26.07 -24.14
CA PRO A 450 6.12 -25.47 -25.48
C PRO A 450 4.75 -24.99 -25.98
N GLU A 451 3.68 -25.68 -25.61
CA GLU A 451 2.32 -25.34 -26.03
C GLU A 451 1.73 -24.20 -25.20
N ALA A 452 2.06 -24.12 -23.90
CA ALA A 452 1.80 -22.93 -23.11
C ALA A 452 2.52 -21.70 -23.71
N ARG A 453 3.81 -21.81 -24.03
CA ARG A 453 4.56 -20.73 -24.70
C ARG A 453 3.89 -20.27 -26.00
N LYS A 454 3.52 -21.21 -26.87
CA LYS A 454 2.92 -20.94 -28.19
C LYS A 454 1.56 -20.22 -28.12
N ARG A 455 0.80 -20.40 -27.04
CA ARG A 455 -0.60 -19.92 -26.92
C ARG A 455 -0.77 -18.79 -25.90
N GLU A 456 -0.16 -18.91 -24.74
CA GLU A 456 -0.29 -17.98 -23.62
C GLU A 456 0.69 -16.80 -23.68
N LEU A 457 1.82 -16.88 -24.41
CA LEU A 457 2.73 -15.73 -24.66
C LEU A 457 2.46 -15.02 -26.01
N ARG A 458 1.47 -15.48 -26.78
CA ARG A 458 1.24 -15.02 -28.17
C ARG A 458 0.62 -13.61 -28.20
N GLY A 459 1.45 -12.58 -28.29
CA GLY A 459 1.02 -11.18 -28.35
C GLY A 459 0.64 -10.60 -26.98
N VAL A 460 1.16 -11.19 -25.90
CA VAL A 460 1.00 -10.79 -24.50
C VAL A 460 2.30 -11.07 -23.74
N ASP A 461 2.76 -10.11 -22.95
CA ASP A 461 3.91 -10.27 -22.05
C ASP A 461 3.41 -10.59 -20.64
N TRP A 462 4.09 -11.49 -19.91
CA TRP A 462 3.74 -11.83 -18.53
C TRP A 462 4.79 -11.30 -17.55
N TYR A 463 4.35 -10.50 -16.59
CA TYR A 463 5.17 -10.00 -15.49
C TYR A 463 4.68 -10.70 -14.23
N VAL A 464 5.56 -11.42 -13.52
CA VAL A 464 5.21 -12.19 -12.33
C VAL A 464 6.13 -11.86 -11.16
N LEU A 465 5.56 -11.49 -10.00
CA LEU A 465 6.27 -11.24 -8.75
C LEU A 465 5.87 -12.31 -7.71
N PRO A 466 6.65 -13.41 -7.53
CA PRO A 466 6.17 -14.60 -6.81
C PRO A 466 5.95 -14.44 -5.32
N VAL A 467 6.62 -13.46 -4.69
CA VAL A 467 6.49 -13.14 -3.26
C VAL A 467 6.66 -11.63 -3.10
N VAL A 468 5.57 -10.93 -2.77
CA VAL A 468 5.57 -9.49 -2.47
C VAL A 468 6.13 -9.21 -1.08
N ASN A 469 5.81 -10.04 -0.08
CA ASN A 469 6.23 -9.89 1.32
C ASN A 469 7.23 -10.99 1.72
N PRO A 470 8.50 -10.92 1.28
CA PRO A 470 9.47 -12.00 1.50
C PRO A 470 9.92 -12.10 2.97
N ASP A 471 9.78 -11.02 3.75
CA ASP A 471 10.16 -10.99 5.15
C ASP A 471 9.14 -11.68 6.03
N GLY A 472 7.86 -11.36 5.85
CA GLY A 472 6.77 -12.07 6.49
C GLY A 472 6.73 -13.54 6.04
N TYR A 473 6.90 -13.79 4.73
CA TYR A 473 6.92 -15.16 4.20
C TYR A 473 8.00 -16.01 4.87
N GLU A 474 9.26 -15.55 4.91
CA GLU A 474 10.30 -16.28 5.64
C GLU A 474 10.08 -16.32 7.16
N PHE A 475 9.43 -15.32 7.76
CA PHE A 475 9.04 -15.37 9.18
C PHE A 475 8.03 -16.50 9.45
N THR A 476 6.99 -16.68 8.61
CA THR A 476 6.06 -17.82 8.73
C THR A 476 6.72 -19.17 8.49
N ARG A 477 7.82 -19.22 7.73
CA ARG A 477 8.60 -20.45 7.47
C ARG A 477 9.60 -20.80 8.57
N SER A 478 10.17 -19.80 9.24
CA SER A 478 11.27 -19.97 10.20
C SER A 478 10.84 -19.85 11.66
N SER A 479 9.73 -19.16 11.96
CA SER A 479 9.17 -19.11 13.31
C SER A 479 8.38 -20.37 13.63
N LYS A 480 8.77 -21.06 14.71
CA LYS A 480 8.03 -22.20 15.28
C LYS A 480 6.60 -21.85 15.71
N THR A 481 6.33 -20.58 16.02
CA THR A 481 5.09 -20.14 16.70
C THR A 481 4.25 -19.15 15.88
N ASN A 482 4.76 -18.64 14.76
CA ASN A 482 4.13 -17.56 13.96
C ASN A 482 3.88 -17.94 12.49
N ARG A 483 3.60 -19.22 12.20
CA ARG A 483 3.22 -19.70 10.86
C ARG A 483 1.95 -19.02 10.29
N LEU A 484 1.12 -18.44 11.15
CA LEU A 484 -0.08 -17.67 10.79
C LEU A 484 0.13 -16.15 10.74
N TRP A 485 1.39 -15.67 10.75
CA TRP A 485 1.69 -14.25 10.54
C TRP A 485 1.23 -13.77 9.16
N ARG A 486 0.53 -12.63 9.12
CA ARG A 486 -0.06 -12.04 7.90
C ARG A 486 0.78 -10.91 7.31
N LYS A 487 1.12 -9.93 8.14
CA LYS A 487 1.65 -8.61 7.79
C LYS A 487 3.09 -8.63 7.23
N THR A 488 3.61 -7.47 6.84
CA THR A 488 5.06 -7.24 6.60
C THR A 488 5.87 -7.41 7.89
N ARG A 489 7.16 -7.04 7.90
CA ARG A 489 8.04 -7.08 9.09
C ARG A 489 8.67 -5.73 9.45
N SER A 490 8.15 -4.63 8.91
CA SER A 490 8.49 -3.27 9.35
C SER A 490 8.32 -3.11 10.86
N LYS A 491 9.19 -2.34 11.51
CA LYS A 491 8.99 -1.95 12.92
C LYS A 491 8.09 -0.71 12.96
N SER A 492 7.07 -0.71 13.82
CA SER A 492 6.30 0.51 14.08
C SER A 492 7.22 1.60 14.66
N PRO A 493 7.13 2.86 14.18
CA PRO A 493 7.91 3.96 14.76
C PRO A 493 7.35 4.42 16.12
N VAL A 494 6.07 4.14 16.41
CA VAL A 494 5.35 4.59 17.61
C VAL A 494 5.06 3.48 18.63
N SER A 495 5.46 2.24 18.36
CA SER A 495 5.25 1.11 19.29
C SER A 495 6.27 -0.02 19.11
N ASN A 496 6.23 -1.01 19.99
CA ASN A 496 7.04 -2.24 19.87
C ASN A 496 6.41 -3.29 18.93
N CYS A 497 5.35 -2.95 18.20
CA CYS A 497 4.64 -3.85 17.31
C CYS A 497 5.21 -3.80 15.87
N TYR A 498 4.98 -4.87 15.11
CA TYR A 498 5.60 -5.09 13.80
C TYR A 498 4.56 -5.33 12.70
N GLY A 499 4.92 -4.91 11.49
CA GLY A 499 4.24 -5.20 10.24
C GLY A 499 3.00 -4.36 9.99
N VAL A 500 2.76 -4.13 8.71
CA VAL A 500 1.55 -3.53 8.12
C VAL A 500 0.85 -4.59 7.26
N ASP A 501 -0.47 -4.53 7.18
CA ASP A 501 -1.19 -5.31 6.18
C ASP A 501 -0.92 -4.72 4.79
N GLY A 502 -0.08 -5.40 4.01
CA GLY A 502 0.33 -4.94 2.70
C GLY A 502 -0.86 -4.67 1.76
N ASN A 503 -1.95 -5.44 1.86
CA ASN A 503 -3.15 -5.23 1.06
C ASN A 503 -4.17 -4.26 1.72
N ARG A 504 -3.69 -3.40 2.62
CA ARG A 504 -4.37 -2.18 3.12
C ARG A 504 -3.51 -0.93 2.97
N ASN A 505 -2.30 -1.05 2.42
CA ASN A 505 -1.31 0.03 2.37
C ASN A 505 -1.31 0.80 1.03
N TYR A 506 -2.08 0.40 0.01
CA TYR A 506 -2.07 1.08 -1.29
C TYR A 506 -2.78 2.44 -1.26
N GLY A 507 -2.24 3.41 -1.99
CA GLY A 507 -2.67 4.82 -1.99
C GLY A 507 -3.95 5.16 -2.75
N TYR A 508 -4.85 4.21 -3.03
CA TYR A 508 -6.16 4.53 -3.62
C TYR A 508 -7.26 4.38 -2.57
N GLN A 509 -7.82 5.50 -2.12
CA GLN A 509 -8.80 5.52 -1.02
C GLN A 509 -8.24 4.85 0.22
N TRP A 510 -7.01 5.22 0.58
CA TRP A 510 -6.30 4.61 1.69
C TRP A 510 -7.01 4.86 3.02
N ALA A 511 -7.12 3.81 3.83
CA ALA A 511 -7.64 3.83 5.19
C ALA A 511 -9.04 4.49 5.38
N VAL A 512 -9.92 4.47 4.37
CA VAL A 512 -11.30 5.00 4.49
C VAL A 512 -12.31 4.00 5.09
N SER A 513 -12.04 2.69 5.01
CA SER A 513 -12.94 1.60 5.42
C SER A 513 -12.18 0.30 5.68
N GLY A 514 -12.70 -0.61 6.50
CA GLY A 514 -12.18 -1.99 6.64
C GLY A 514 -10.71 -2.12 7.06
N VAL A 515 -10.21 -1.16 7.84
CA VAL A 515 -8.82 -1.08 8.32
C VAL A 515 -8.74 -0.84 9.82
N SER A 516 -7.60 -1.19 10.40
CA SER A 516 -7.22 -0.77 11.75
C SER A 516 -6.13 0.31 11.71
N LYS A 517 -6.17 1.22 12.69
CA LYS A 517 -5.13 2.23 12.92
C LYS A 517 -4.12 1.81 13.99
N ASN A 518 -4.40 0.76 14.76
CA ASN A 518 -3.53 0.30 15.83
C ASN A 518 -2.34 -0.47 15.23
N PRO A 519 -1.07 -0.05 15.43
CA PRO A 519 0.09 -0.78 14.89
C PRO A 519 0.23 -2.22 15.43
N CYS A 520 -0.39 -2.50 16.57
CA CYS A 520 -0.45 -3.81 17.20
C CYS A 520 -1.62 -4.69 16.71
N ASP A 521 -2.51 -4.16 15.87
CA ASP A 521 -3.51 -4.97 15.18
C ASP A 521 -2.80 -5.99 14.30
N MET A 522 -3.02 -7.28 14.57
CA MET A 522 -2.28 -8.36 13.92
C MET A 522 -2.69 -8.57 12.46
N GLU A 523 -3.86 -8.08 12.07
CA GLU A 523 -4.52 -8.47 10.81
C GLU A 523 -4.63 -7.34 9.79
N THR A 524 -5.02 -6.13 10.19
CA THR A 524 -5.55 -5.09 9.28
C THR A 524 -4.96 -3.70 9.49
N TYR A 525 -3.85 -3.57 10.20
CA TYR A 525 -3.15 -2.29 10.36
C TYR A 525 -2.69 -1.73 9.00
N ALA A 526 -3.23 -0.58 8.59
CA ALA A 526 -3.03 -0.02 7.24
C ALA A 526 -1.69 0.70 7.00
N GLY A 527 -0.85 0.80 8.03
CA GLY A 527 0.38 1.60 8.02
C GLY A 527 0.17 3.02 8.55
N HIS A 528 1.23 3.83 8.53
CA HIS A 528 1.20 5.22 9.00
C HIS A 528 0.92 6.23 7.87
N LYS A 529 1.27 5.85 6.65
CA LYS A 529 0.98 6.53 5.38
C LYS A 529 0.67 5.45 4.33
N PRO A 530 -0.10 5.74 3.26
CA PRO A 530 -0.13 4.86 2.10
C PRO A 530 1.28 4.67 1.56
N PHE A 531 1.59 3.47 1.08
CA PHE A 531 2.91 3.06 0.61
C PHE A 531 4.02 3.28 1.65
N SER A 532 3.73 3.08 2.94
CA SER A 532 4.76 2.98 3.99
C SER A 532 5.67 1.76 3.82
N GLU A 533 5.17 0.69 3.19
CA GLU A 533 5.93 -0.54 3.05
C GLU A 533 6.70 -0.57 1.72
N PRO A 534 8.04 -0.73 1.72
CA PRO A 534 8.85 -0.73 0.49
C PRO A 534 8.43 -1.85 -0.47
N GLU A 535 7.90 -2.96 0.04
CA GLU A 535 7.29 -4.05 -0.73
C GLU A 535 6.15 -3.55 -1.63
N THR A 536 5.29 -2.67 -1.09
CA THR A 536 4.13 -2.12 -1.82
C THR A 536 4.51 -0.95 -2.72
N GLN A 537 5.52 -0.15 -2.34
CA GLN A 537 6.14 0.83 -3.23
C GLN A 537 6.70 0.17 -4.49
N MET A 538 7.34 -1.00 -4.37
CA MET A 538 7.85 -1.75 -5.51
C MET A 538 6.73 -2.29 -6.43
N VAL A 539 5.57 -2.67 -5.89
CA VAL A 539 4.39 -3.07 -6.69
C VAL A 539 3.79 -1.85 -7.40
N ARG A 540 3.58 -0.73 -6.69
CA ARG A 540 3.18 0.57 -7.24
C ARG A 540 4.07 0.98 -8.41
N ASP A 541 5.39 0.93 -8.23
CA ASP A 541 6.34 1.38 -9.24
C ASP A 541 6.33 0.49 -10.49
N VAL A 542 6.07 -0.82 -10.34
CA VAL A 542 5.84 -1.72 -11.49
C VAL A 542 4.54 -1.37 -12.21
N MET A 543 3.45 -1.10 -11.50
CA MET A 543 2.18 -0.69 -12.11
C MET A 543 2.32 0.63 -12.87
N LEU A 544 2.77 1.69 -12.20
CA LEU A 544 2.86 3.05 -12.78
C LEU A 544 3.88 3.13 -13.91
N SER A 545 5.04 2.45 -13.80
CA SER A 545 6.06 2.45 -14.87
C SER A 545 5.66 1.68 -16.13
N ASN A 546 4.51 0.99 -16.13
CA ASN A 546 4.02 0.21 -17.27
C ASN A 546 2.49 0.40 -17.47
N ALA A 547 1.87 1.46 -16.93
CA ALA A 547 0.42 1.66 -16.95
C ALA A 547 -0.17 1.75 -18.38
N ASP A 548 0.61 2.27 -19.31
CA ASP A 548 0.32 2.28 -20.75
C ASP A 548 0.19 0.86 -21.33
N ARG A 549 0.98 -0.10 -20.83
CA ARG A 549 1.06 -1.48 -21.33
C ARG A 549 0.33 -2.53 -20.50
N ILE A 550 0.23 -2.41 -19.18
CA ILE A 550 -0.49 -3.39 -18.33
C ILE A 550 -1.98 -3.32 -18.68
N LYS A 551 -2.57 -4.47 -18.99
CA LYS A 551 -3.99 -4.60 -19.32
C LYS A 551 -4.77 -5.52 -18.40
N LEU A 552 -4.07 -6.35 -17.64
CA LEU A 552 -4.60 -7.17 -16.57
C LEU A 552 -3.66 -7.13 -15.36
N TYR A 553 -4.23 -6.94 -14.18
CA TYR A 553 -3.59 -7.20 -12.90
C TYR A 553 -4.34 -8.29 -12.13
N VAL A 554 -3.61 -9.22 -11.52
CA VAL A 554 -4.17 -10.24 -10.62
C VAL A 554 -3.27 -10.38 -9.38
N SER A 555 -3.79 -10.09 -8.21
CA SER A 555 -3.11 -10.42 -6.94
C SER A 555 -3.60 -11.76 -6.42
N LEU A 556 -2.67 -12.66 -6.09
CA LEU A 556 -2.98 -14.02 -5.62
C LEU A 556 -2.93 -14.13 -4.10
N HIS A 557 -4.03 -14.66 -3.56
CA HIS A 557 -4.35 -14.71 -2.14
C HIS A 557 -4.88 -16.09 -1.73
N ALA A 558 -5.12 -16.30 -0.44
CA ALA A 558 -5.97 -17.38 0.06
C ALA A 558 -6.66 -16.94 1.36
N TYR A 559 -7.86 -17.40 1.69
CA TYR A 559 -8.61 -18.54 1.16
C TYR A 559 -10.11 -18.21 1.02
N GLY A 560 -10.87 -19.14 0.46
CA GLY A 560 -12.33 -19.06 0.36
C GLY A 560 -12.90 -19.15 -1.05
N GLN A 561 -12.02 -19.26 -2.07
CA GLN A 561 -12.40 -19.50 -3.47
C GLN A 561 -13.27 -18.37 -4.06
N TYR A 562 -12.77 -17.14 -3.93
CA TYR A 562 -13.37 -15.94 -4.51
C TYR A 562 -12.49 -15.37 -5.63
N LEU A 563 -13.12 -14.88 -6.69
CA LEU A 563 -12.48 -14.06 -7.71
C LEU A 563 -13.21 -12.71 -7.75
N VAL A 564 -12.67 -11.75 -7.01
CA VAL A 564 -13.28 -10.43 -6.83
C VAL A 564 -12.61 -9.36 -7.67
N TYR A 565 -13.37 -8.32 -7.96
CA TYR A 565 -12.92 -7.16 -8.73
C TYR A 565 -13.28 -5.85 -8.01
N PRO A 566 -12.63 -4.71 -8.35
CA PRO A 566 -12.95 -3.39 -7.78
C PRO A 566 -14.42 -2.97 -7.88
N TRP A 567 -14.96 -2.18 -6.95
CA TRP A 567 -14.25 -1.58 -5.81
C TRP A 567 -14.19 -2.50 -4.61
N GLY A 568 -13.11 -2.41 -3.83
CA GLY A 568 -12.91 -2.97 -2.49
C GLY A 568 -13.28 -1.98 -1.39
N TYR A 569 -12.88 -0.71 -1.49
CA TYR A 569 -13.08 0.30 -0.45
C TYR A 569 -14.55 0.64 -0.13
N THR A 570 -15.51 0.28 -1.00
CA THR A 570 -16.95 0.57 -0.79
C THR A 570 -17.86 -0.52 -1.37
N ALA A 571 -18.99 -0.75 -0.70
CA ALA A 571 -20.10 -1.58 -1.18
C ALA A 571 -21.18 -0.78 -1.94
N GLU A 572 -21.19 0.55 -1.78
CA GLU A 572 -22.32 1.42 -2.16
C GLU A 572 -22.53 1.54 -3.67
N PHE A 573 -21.44 1.44 -4.45
CA PHE A 573 -21.49 1.56 -5.90
C PHE A 573 -20.38 0.75 -6.57
N LEU A 574 -20.66 0.31 -7.80
CA LEU A 574 -19.72 -0.44 -8.65
C LEU A 574 -18.99 0.51 -9.63
N PRO A 575 -17.77 0.18 -10.09
CA PRO A 575 -17.13 0.94 -11.17
C PRO A 575 -17.97 0.86 -12.45
N LYS A 576 -17.91 1.89 -13.30
CA LYS A 576 -18.74 1.97 -14.53
C LYS A 576 -18.54 0.77 -15.47
N GLN A 577 -17.37 0.15 -15.42
CA GLN A 577 -16.95 -0.99 -16.22
C GLN A 577 -17.27 -2.36 -15.58
N TRP A 578 -17.95 -2.43 -14.42
CA TRP A 578 -18.09 -3.67 -13.63
C TRP A 578 -18.59 -4.88 -14.43
N ARG A 579 -19.53 -4.71 -15.38
CA ARG A 579 -20.04 -5.80 -16.22
C ARG A 579 -18.95 -6.48 -17.05
N LYS A 580 -17.92 -5.74 -17.45
CA LYS A 580 -16.75 -6.25 -18.18
C LYS A 580 -15.83 -7.06 -17.24
N LEU A 581 -15.65 -6.58 -16.00
CA LEU A 581 -14.88 -7.28 -14.97
C LEU A 581 -15.56 -8.60 -14.56
N ASP A 582 -16.86 -8.53 -14.26
CA ASP A 582 -17.71 -9.66 -13.89
C ASP A 582 -17.77 -10.74 -14.99
N SER A 583 -17.99 -10.34 -16.24
CA SER A 583 -18.06 -11.28 -17.37
C SER A 583 -16.76 -12.08 -17.54
N LEU A 584 -15.59 -11.44 -17.44
CA LEU A 584 -14.31 -12.15 -17.52
C LEU A 584 -14.06 -13.01 -16.27
N ALA A 585 -14.40 -12.54 -15.06
CA ALA A 585 -14.29 -13.37 -13.86
C ALA A 585 -15.18 -14.63 -13.93
N ARG A 586 -16.37 -14.55 -14.52
CA ARG A 586 -17.23 -15.72 -14.77
C ARG A 586 -16.64 -16.68 -15.81
N LYS A 587 -16.06 -16.17 -16.91
CA LYS A 587 -15.30 -17.00 -17.89
C LYS A 587 -14.14 -17.74 -17.22
N VAL A 588 -13.40 -17.06 -16.34
CA VAL A 588 -12.25 -17.62 -15.59
C VAL A 588 -12.72 -18.69 -14.60
N SER A 589 -13.78 -18.43 -13.83
CA SER A 589 -14.41 -19.40 -12.92
C SER A 589 -14.88 -20.65 -13.67
N GLN A 590 -15.55 -20.46 -14.82
CA GLN A 590 -15.99 -21.57 -15.68
C GLN A 590 -14.82 -22.38 -16.23
N ALA A 591 -13.72 -21.75 -16.65
CA ALA A 591 -12.54 -22.47 -17.16
C ALA A 591 -11.91 -23.37 -16.09
N VAL A 592 -11.80 -22.89 -14.85
CA VAL A 592 -11.31 -23.69 -13.70
C VAL A 592 -12.29 -24.82 -13.37
N GLN A 593 -13.60 -24.56 -13.42
CA GLN A 593 -14.62 -25.60 -13.22
C GLN A 593 -14.58 -26.69 -14.30
N SER A 594 -14.41 -26.32 -15.58
CA SER A 594 -14.25 -27.25 -16.69
C SER A 594 -12.97 -28.09 -16.62
N ALA A 595 -11.95 -27.63 -15.87
CA ALA A 595 -10.76 -28.42 -15.55
C ALA A 595 -10.98 -29.45 -14.42
N GLY A 596 -12.22 -29.57 -13.91
CA GLY A 596 -12.53 -30.33 -12.69
C GLY A 596 -12.09 -29.64 -11.40
N GLY A 597 -11.71 -28.36 -11.48
CA GLY A 597 -11.49 -27.51 -10.32
C GLY A 597 -12.82 -27.08 -9.70
N GLN A 598 -12.73 -26.45 -8.52
CA GLN A 598 -13.88 -25.90 -7.84
C GLN A 598 -14.14 -24.45 -8.32
N PRO A 599 -15.40 -24.02 -8.52
CA PRO A 599 -15.71 -22.74 -9.12
C PRO A 599 -15.50 -21.56 -8.15
N PHE A 600 -14.97 -20.44 -8.66
CA PHE A 600 -14.85 -19.20 -7.91
C PHE A 600 -16.20 -18.51 -7.73
N LYS A 601 -16.43 -17.99 -6.52
CA LYS A 601 -17.48 -17.00 -6.21
C LYS A 601 -17.06 -15.64 -6.80
N VAL A 602 -17.90 -15.07 -7.67
CA VAL A 602 -17.59 -13.84 -8.44
C VAL A 602 -18.51 -12.69 -8.01
N MET A 603 -17.91 -11.59 -7.54
CA MET A 603 -18.57 -10.36 -7.08
C MET A 603 -17.58 -9.18 -6.96
N SER A 604 -18.06 -7.96 -6.70
CA SER A 604 -17.19 -6.84 -6.32
C SER A 604 -16.60 -7.06 -4.93
N ALA A 605 -15.34 -6.71 -4.70
CA ALA A 605 -14.65 -6.94 -3.42
C ALA A 605 -15.39 -6.28 -2.23
N GLY A 606 -15.83 -5.03 -2.39
CA GLY A 606 -16.56 -4.28 -1.38
C GLY A 606 -17.97 -4.83 -1.09
N GLN A 607 -18.58 -5.54 -2.05
CA GLN A 607 -19.84 -6.27 -1.82
C GLN A 607 -19.65 -7.55 -1.00
N TRP A 608 -18.43 -8.08 -0.94
CA TRP A 608 -18.06 -9.09 0.06
C TRP A 608 -17.80 -8.43 1.41
N TYR A 609 -17.01 -7.36 1.44
CA TYR A 609 -16.79 -6.47 2.58
C TYR A 609 -16.00 -5.21 2.18
N PRO A 610 -16.39 -4.00 2.65
CA PRO A 610 -15.58 -2.80 2.44
C PRO A 610 -14.18 -2.91 3.06
N ALA A 611 -13.15 -2.75 2.24
CA ALA A 611 -11.74 -2.85 2.62
C ALA A 611 -10.88 -1.85 1.82
N ALA A 612 -10.38 -0.81 2.48
CA ALA A 612 -9.62 0.26 1.87
C ALA A 612 -8.14 -0.10 1.61
N GLY A 613 -7.53 0.58 0.62
CA GLY A 613 -6.09 0.47 0.34
C GLY A 613 -5.65 -0.87 -0.25
N GLY A 614 -6.53 -1.53 -1.02
CA GLY A 614 -6.23 -2.75 -1.77
C GLY A 614 -5.40 -2.51 -3.04
N SER A 615 -4.62 -3.52 -3.42
CA SER A 615 -3.76 -3.48 -4.62
C SER A 615 -4.55 -3.48 -5.93
N ASP A 616 -5.70 -4.17 -5.95
CA ASP A 616 -6.61 -4.27 -7.10
C ASP A 616 -7.36 -2.96 -7.34
N ASP A 617 -7.84 -2.31 -6.27
CA ASP A 617 -8.40 -0.96 -6.29
C ASP A 617 -7.38 0.07 -6.77
N PHE A 618 -6.11 -0.02 -6.35
CA PHE A 618 -5.06 0.86 -6.85
C PHE A 618 -4.72 0.61 -8.32
N ALA A 619 -4.60 -0.65 -8.74
CA ALA A 619 -4.32 -1.00 -10.13
C ALA A 619 -5.40 -0.49 -11.09
N PHE A 620 -6.68 -0.64 -10.73
CA PHE A 620 -7.81 -0.19 -11.54
C PHE A 620 -8.03 1.33 -11.43
N GLY A 621 -7.98 1.85 -10.20
CA GLY A 621 -8.38 3.22 -9.86
C GLY A 621 -7.31 4.28 -10.12
N ALA A 622 -6.03 4.00 -9.83
CA ALA A 622 -4.90 4.91 -10.00
C ALA A 622 -4.05 4.59 -11.22
N ALA A 623 -3.66 3.32 -11.41
CA ALA A 623 -2.84 2.89 -12.54
C ALA A 623 -3.65 2.63 -13.83
N HIS A 624 -4.99 2.77 -13.77
CA HIS A 624 -5.91 2.61 -14.91
C HIS A 624 -5.80 1.29 -15.69
N VAL A 625 -5.45 0.20 -15.00
CA VAL A 625 -5.47 -1.14 -15.58
C VAL A 625 -6.93 -1.54 -15.89
N PRO A 626 -7.31 -1.83 -17.15
CA PRO A 626 -8.70 -2.09 -17.54
C PRO A 626 -9.34 -3.32 -16.89
N TYR A 627 -8.53 -4.28 -16.45
CA TYR A 627 -8.96 -5.49 -15.74
C TYR A 627 -8.09 -5.67 -14.48
N SER A 628 -8.72 -5.76 -13.31
CA SER A 628 -8.02 -5.87 -12.03
C SER A 628 -8.79 -6.83 -11.13
N TYR A 629 -8.09 -7.75 -10.48
CA TYR A 629 -8.69 -8.80 -9.66
C TYR A 629 -7.84 -9.18 -8.45
N THR A 630 -8.54 -9.57 -7.38
CA THR A 630 -7.99 -10.40 -6.29
C THR A 630 -8.53 -11.82 -6.45
N MET A 631 -7.64 -12.81 -6.47
CA MET A 631 -8.00 -14.24 -6.59
C MET A 631 -7.62 -14.99 -5.31
N GLU A 632 -8.62 -15.18 -4.45
CA GLU A 632 -8.56 -15.96 -3.20
C GLU A 632 -8.65 -17.45 -3.55
N LEU A 633 -7.51 -18.15 -3.58
CA LEU A 633 -7.36 -19.41 -4.32
C LEU A 633 -8.21 -20.59 -3.79
N THR A 634 -7.70 -21.32 -2.80
CA THR A 634 -8.29 -22.59 -2.34
C THR A 634 -9.26 -22.39 -1.17
N ASP A 635 -10.02 -23.42 -0.80
CA ASP A 635 -10.90 -23.43 0.39
C ASP A 635 -10.83 -24.79 1.13
N GLY A 636 -11.45 -24.87 2.31
CA GLY A 636 -11.52 -26.08 3.18
C GLY A 636 -10.24 -26.43 3.94
N TYR A 637 -9.15 -25.75 3.64
CA TYR A 637 -7.84 -25.90 4.29
C TYR A 637 -7.23 -24.56 4.71
N GLU A 638 -8.03 -23.49 4.83
CA GLU A 638 -7.61 -22.19 5.36
C GLU A 638 -6.22 -21.73 4.84
N PHE A 639 -5.25 -21.51 5.73
CA PHE A 639 -3.87 -21.16 5.38
C PHE A 639 -2.91 -22.38 5.31
N VAL A 640 -3.46 -23.60 5.35
CA VAL A 640 -2.79 -24.90 5.53
C VAL A 640 -3.10 -25.90 4.40
N PHE A 641 -3.29 -25.40 3.17
CA PHE A 641 -3.53 -26.25 2.01
C PHE A 641 -2.37 -27.23 1.76
N PRO A 642 -2.61 -28.56 1.73
CA PRO A 642 -1.52 -29.55 1.78
C PRO A 642 -0.81 -29.73 0.43
N GLU A 643 0.52 -29.95 0.48
CA GLU A 643 1.39 -30.11 -0.70
C GLU A 643 0.93 -31.25 -1.62
N SER A 644 0.40 -32.34 -1.06
CA SER A 644 -0.16 -33.47 -1.79
C SER A 644 -1.32 -33.11 -2.73
N ARG A 645 -2.05 -32.03 -2.47
CA ARG A 645 -3.14 -31.53 -3.34
C ARG A 645 -2.66 -30.55 -4.41
N LEU A 646 -1.46 -29.95 -4.28
CA LEU A 646 -0.95 -28.99 -5.27
C LEU A 646 -0.83 -29.60 -6.69
N ARG A 647 -0.56 -30.91 -6.77
CA ARG A 647 -0.43 -31.63 -8.05
C ARG A 647 -1.73 -31.71 -8.86
N SER A 648 -2.89 -31.74 -8.21
CA SER A 648 -4.19 -31.68 -8.90
C SER A 648 -4.72 -30.26 -9.02
N THR A 649 -4.56 -29.43 -7.98
CA THR A 649 -5.21 -28.12 -7.91
C THR A 649 -4.49 -27.01 -8.70
N LEU A 650 -3.15 -26.96 -8.73
CA LEU A 650 -2.45 -25.91 -9.49
C LEU A 650 -2.69 -26.00 -11.03
N PRO A 651 -2.73 -27.18 -11.67
CA PRO A 651 -3.14 -27.31 -13.06
C PRO A 651 -4.57 -26.83 -13.34
N GLN A 652 -5.50 -27.01 -12.40
CA GLN A 652 -6.91 -26.59 -12.56
C GLN A 652 -7.03 -25.06 -12.51
N LEU A 653 -6.36 -24.44 -11.53
CA LEU A 653 -6.29 -22.98 -11.40
C LEU A 653 -5.62 -22.33 -12.62
N TYR A 654 -4.61 -22.99 -13.22
CA TYR A 654 -3.92 -22.52 -14.43
C TYR A 654 -4.85 -22.27 -15.63
N GLU A 655 -5.94 -23.04 -15.78
CA GLU A 655 -6.90 -22.82 -16.87
C GLU A 655 -7.63 -21.47 -16.77
N GLY A 656 -7.78 -20.93 -15.55
CA GLY A 656 -8.23 -19.56 -15.33
C GLY A 656 -7.26 -18.51 -15.89
N PHE A 657 -5.95 -18.71 -15.71
CA PHE A 657 -4.91 -17.85 -16.30
C PHE A 657 -4.89 -17.93 -17.84
N ARG A 658 -5.24 -19.08 -18.42
CA ARG A 658 -5.41 -19.21 -19.88
C ARG A 658 -6.63 -18.43 -20.39
N ALA A 659 -7.74 -18.46 -19.66
CA ALA A 659 -8.93 -17.65 -19.98
C ALA A 659 -8.62 -16.14 -19.94
N PHE A 660 -7.95 -15.69 -18.86
CA PHE A 660 -7.43 -14.32 -18.75
C PHE A 660 -6.56 -13.92 -19.95
N ALA A 661 -5.55 -14.72 -20.28
CA ALA A 661 -4.63 -14.43 -21.39
C ALA A 661 -5.32 -14.40 -22.75
N SER A 662 -6.35 -15.23 -22.92
CA SER A 662 -7.16 -15.25 -24.14
C SER A 662 -7.90 -13.92 -24.33
N GLU A 663 -8.58 -13.43 -23.29
CA GLU A 663 -9.32 -12.15 -23.37
C GLU A 663 -8.39 -10.96 -23.65
N ILE A 664 -7.28 -10.84 -22.91
CA ILE A 664 -6.33 -9.72 -23.03
C ILE A 664 -5.66 -9.70 -24.41
N ARG A 665 -5.29 -10.86 -24.95
CA ARG A 665 -4.81 -10.98 -26.32
C ARG A 665 -5.89 -10.55 -27.33
N ASN A 666 -7.11 -11.02 -27.16
CA ASN A 666 -8.19 -10.77 -28.13
C ASN A 666 -8.62 -9.28 -28.16
N GLU A 667 -8.68 -8.61 -27.00
CA GLU A 667 -8.99 -7.17 -26.94
C GLU A 667 -7.80 -6.30 -27.36
N PHE A 668 -6.61 -6.51 -26.77
CA PHE A 668 -5.52 -5.52 -26.81
C PHE A 668 -4.34 -5.85 -27.74
N SER A 669 -4.25 -7.04 -28.33
CA SER A 669 -3.16 -7.31 -29.29
C SER A 669 -3.35 -6.52 -30.60
N ASN A 670 -2.23 -6.11 -31.20
CA ASN A 670 -2.21 -5.27 -32.41
C ASN A 670 -3.00 -5.89 -33.57
N LYS A 671 -3.73 -5.05 -34.33
CA LYS A 671 -4.61 -5.49 -35.44
C LYS A 671 -3.94 -6.47 -36.42
N ARG A 672 -2.67 -6.25 -36.78
CA ARG A 672 -1.88 -7.12 -37.67
C ARG A 672 -1.76 -8.59 -37.24
N LEU A 673 -2.08 -8.95 -36.00
CA LEU A 673 -2.14 -10.35 -35.53
C LEU A 673 -3.55 -10.97 -35.61
N ARG A 674 -4.58 -10.17 -35.90
CA ARG A 674 -5.97 -10.61 -36.11
C ARG A 674 -6.16 -11.06 -37.55
N ASP A 675 -5.54 -10.34 -38.48
CA ASP A 675 -5.56 -10.58 -39.94
C ASP A 675 -4.71 -11.83 -40.36
N HIS A 676 -4.26 -12.64 -39.39
CA HIS A 676 -3.62 -13.96 -39.56
C HIS A 676 -4.35 -15.05 -38.73
N ALA A 677 -5.58 -14.77 -38.29
CA ALA A 677 -6.47 -15.68 -37.56
C ALA A 677 -7.87 -15.78 -38.19
N SER A 678 -8.00 -15.27 -39.42
CA SER A 678 -9.14 -15.39 -40.34
C SER A 678 -8.78 -16.32 -41.50
#